data_AF-A0A7J5F240-F1
#
_entry.id   AF-A0A7J5F240-F1
#
_cell.length_a   1.000
_cell.length_b   1.000
_cell.length_c   1.000
_cell.angle_alpha   90.00
_cell.angle_beta   90.00
_cell.angle_gamma   90.00
#
_symmetry.space_group_name_H-M   'P 1'
#
loop_
_entity.id
_entity.type
_entity.pdbx_description
1 polymer ?
#
loop_
_entity_poly.entity_id
_entity_poly.type
_entity_poly.pdbx_seq_one_letter_code
_entity_poly.pdbx_strand_id
1 'polypeptide(L)'
;KTGLQVGPLKLVAIASQKKGQIQEKTVAGGAQNTPFEKRAWDYSKEHFFIDSSYIRFYERYIKYQEYQGELEVKDNEFEVWVQHVGKEDPNSRRANAYLNLPGRPAGGTYDGSFRSVTLTEQPGLVETGKWDKLEVGKDFRLNLKSGVLTINRSIQDGQAIGIAYRRENGPGADDDSLYGTLIKNETSGDTVLVLKLVKPKNLLPQYKSAWNLMLKNIYPLGGRKISETGFTLEIFYRESGKEDEKTVGGKNNLALFGLDTLTAGVPPGDGQFDFVSGKTIDLERGEIIFPSLRPFTDGLRAAFAAYGVTLPDTTYTYDNLYDTSSAAAQNNTLKDRFVIKGTYSASTTNTISLGFNIVEGSVQVLLDGQPLTPNVDYTVDYIIGQVIIKNQAALEPGKNLQIKFEQNDLFQLASKTLLGIRGEMDLSERTKFGFTVMNLDQQTLSDKVRLNEEPINNSIYGFDGQTSGDLPVLTKALDALPFFDTKAKSDFTLRGEVAYMSPDPNTKKSTIPDDQGAGIAYIDDFEGAKRIIPLGIGYGLWRDASPPLFQANVDADIKTPAEDTTRIKSKARTYWYNPSEMTSINDIYGFDENGESIKKVAKGQDQITVLSLNYNPTVRGTYNFSPDLRTTLLAEPRKNWGGVQRLISTTALDLVRENINFIEVWVRVNKGTIDSTRKVYIDLGSISEDVLIVPRNTAPDTEDKGAFKNGILNEGEDTGIDGLTDEQERNTFASFLASNTWGPDLPDPTDDPSGDNWSWNF
;
A
#
# COMPACT_ATOMS: atom_id res chain seq x y z
N LYS A 1 34.47 9.47 -32.06
CA LYS A 1 35.63 8.56 -32.13
C LYS A 1 36.44 8.92 -33.36
N THR A 2 37.74 9.12 -33.23
CA THR A 2 38.65 9.41 -34.34
C THR A 2 39.82 8.45 -34.28
N GLY A 3 40.35 8.09 -35.44
CA GLY A 3 41.52 7.23 -35.58
C GLY A 3 42.60 7.94 -36.39
N LEU A 4 43.84 7.82 -35.97
CA LEU A 4 45.01 8.35 -36.65
C LEU A 4 46.06 7.24 -36.70
N GLN A 5 46.73 7.08 -37.84
CA GLN A 5 47.88 6.18 -37.96
C GLN A 5 49.11 7.01 -38.34
N VAL A 6 50.17 6.89 -37.55
CA VAL A 6 51.47 7.53 -37.81
C VAL A 6 52.53 6.43 -37.79
N GLY A 7 52.89 5.93 -38.97
CA GLY A 7 53.81 4.79 -39.12
C GLY A 7 53.27 3.53 -38.43
N PRO A 8 54.05 2.88 -37.53
CA PRO A 8 53.63 1.69 -36.79
C PRO A 8 52.68 1.99 -35.63
N LEU A 9 52.48 3.26 -35.28
CA LEU A 9 51.59 3.68 -34.19
C LEU A 9 50.18 3.97 -34.72
N LYS A 10 49.19 3.29 -34.16
CA LYS A 10 47.76 3.53 -34.34
C LYS A 10 47.23 4.21 -33.08
N LEU A 11 46.66 5.39 -33.22
CA LEU A 11 46.03 6.15 -32.15
C LEU A 11 44.52 6.19 -32.37
N VAL A 12 43.77 5.92 -31.32
CA VAL A 12 42.31 6.04 -31.30
C VAL A 12 41.95 6.96 -30.15
N ALA A 13 41.23 8.03 -30.47
CA ALA A 13 40.68 8.94 -29.47
C ALA A 13 39.16 8.84 -29.42
N ILE A 14 38.63 8.90 -28.21
CA ILE A 14 37.20 8.95 -27.92
C ILE A 14 36.90 10.17 -27.08
N ALA A 15 35.85 10.90 -27.50
CA ALA A 15 35.16 11.89 -26.70
C ALA A 15 33.69 11.61 -26.94
N SER A 16 32.99 11.17 -25.90
CA SER A 16 31.60 10.74 -26.01
C SER A 16 30.86 10.93 -24.71
N GLN A 17 29.57 11.20 -24.82
CA GLN A 17 28.65 11.07 -23.69
C GLN A 17 28.12 9.63 -23.67
N LYS A 18 28.31 8.90 -22.57
CA LYS A 18 27.83 7.53 -22.42
C LYS A 18 26.32 7.56 -22.17
N LYS A 19 25.54 6.91 -23.04
CA LYS A 19 24.05 6.88 -23.01
C LYS A 19 23.43 5.51 -22.76
N GLY A 20 24.24 4.45 -22.66
CA GLY A 20 23.77 3.07 -22.49
C GLY A 20 24.69 2.26 -21.57
N GLN A 21 24.14 1.18 -21.02
CA GLN A 21 24.86 0.24 -20.15
C GLN A 21 24.63 -1.19 -20.63
N ILE A 22 25.73 -1.95 -20.74
CA ILE A 22 25.68 -3.41 -20.91
C ILE A 22 25.31 -4.00 -19.54
N GLN A 23 24.24 -4.79 -19.54
CA GLN A 23 23.76 -5.50 -18.37
C GLN A 23 23.93 -7.01 -18.59
N GLU A 24 24.22 -7.72 -17.51
CA GLU A 24 24.28 -9.17 -17.49
C GLU A 24 23.34 -9.71 -16.42
N LYS A 25 22.47 -10.64 -16.82
CA LYS A 25 21.55 -11.32 -15.93
C LYS A 25 21.81 -12.81 -15.97
N THR A 26 22.18 -13.36 -14.82
CA THR A 26 22.37 -14.80 -14.66
C THR A 26 21.11 -15.41 -14.05
N VAL A 27 20.63 -16.49 -14.66
CA VAL A 27 19.44 -17.24 -14.28
C VAL A 27 19.84 -18.71 -14.23
N ALA A 28 19.66 -19.39 -13.11
CA ALA A 28 19.82 -20.84 -13.11
C ALA A 28 18.61 -21.47 -13.82
N GLY A 29 18.84 -22.38 -14.76
CA GLY A 29 17.82 -23.28 -15.30
C GLY A 29 17.22 -24.10 -14.16
N GLY A 30 15.89 -24.17 -14.14
CA GLY A 30 15.10 -24.74 -13.05
C GLY A 30 14.53 -23.69 -12.10
N ALA A 31 13.83 -24.17 -11.07
CA ALA A 31 13.23 -23.32 -10.06
C ALA A 31 14.34 -22.59 -9.27
N GLN A 32 14.61 -21.33 -9.61
CA GLN A 32 15.60 -20.51 -8.90
C GLN A 32 15.17 -20.35 -7.44
N ASN A 33 16.08 -20.69 -6.51
CA ASN A 33 15.93 -20.38 -5.11
C ASN A 33 15.91 -18.87 -4.93
N THR A 34 14.72 -18.33 -4.73
CA THR A 34 14.50 -16.92 -4.41
C THR A 34 14.64 -16.78 -2.89
N PRO A 35 15.59 -15.98 -2.40
CA PRO A 35 15.65 -15.69 -0.98
C PRO A 35 14.45 -14.84 -0.58
N PHE A 36 13.95 -15.07 0.63
CA PHE A 36 12.92 -14.24 1.24
C PHE A 36 13.32 -13.86 2.67
N GLU A 37 12.89 -12.68 3.08
CA GLU A 37 12.94 -12.22 4.47
C GLU A 37 11.56 -11.65 4.82
N LYS A 38 11.03 -12.02 5.98
CA LYS A 38 9.74 -11.54 6.50
C LYS A 38 9.89 -11.16 7.96
N ARG A 39 9.29 -10.02 8.33
CA ARG A 39 9.14 -9.56 9.70
C ARG A 39 7.87 -10.12 10.32
N ALA A 40 7.77 -10.04 11.64
CA ALA A 40 6.57 -10.49 12.36
C ALA A 40 5.30 -9.75 11.89
N TRP A 41 5.40 -8.49 11.48
CA TRP A 41 4.30 -7.66 10.97
C TRP A 41 3.93 -7.87 9.49
N ASP A 42 4.70 -8.68 8.75
CA ASP A 42 4.48 -9.02 7.32
C ASP A 42 3.44 -10.14 7.08
N TYR A 43 2.50 -10.34 8.01
CA TYR A 43 1.46 -11.37 7.86
C TYR A 43 0.48 -11.05 6.72
N SER A 44 -0.11 -12.09 6.12
CA SER A 44 -1.13 -12.00 5.08
C SER A 44 -2.45 -11.46 5.65
N LYS A 45 -3.06 -10.49 4.95
CA LYS A 45 -4.32 -9.83 5.34
C LYS A 45 -5.55 -10.42 4.64
N GLU A 46 -5.40 -11.57 3.98
CA GLU A 46 -6.42 -12.17 3.11
C GLU A 46 -7.19 -13.33 3.75
N HIS A 47 -6.89 -13.66 5.01
CA HIS A 47 -7.44 -14.82 5.72
C HIS A 47 -8.28 -14.41 6.91
N PHE A 48 -9.52 -14.89 6.96
CA PHE A 48 -10.48 -14.56 8.01
C PHE A 48 -11.24 -15.79 8.48
N PHE A 49 -11.57 -15.86 9.75
CA PHE A 49 -12.60 -16.76 10.26
C PHE A 49 -13.98 -16.23 9.88
N ILE A 50 -14.85 -17.11 9.40
CA ILE A 50 -16.25 -16.76 9.10
C ILE A 50 -17.10 -16.55 10.38
N ASP A 51 -16.62 -17.02 11.53
CA ASP A 51 -17.23 -16.83 12.84
C ASP A 51 -16.20 -17.04 13.98
N SER A 52 -16.42 -16.40 15.13
CA SER A 52 -15.51 -16.52 16.27
C SER A 52 -15.51 -17.92 16.91
N SER A 53 -16.53 -18.74 16.69
CA SER A 53 -16.63 -20.12 17.20
C SER A 53 -15.53 -21.05 16.69
N TYR A 54 -14.95 -20.78 15.51
CA TYR A 54 -13.86 -21.57 14.94
C TYR A 54 -12.51 -21.33 15.62
N ILE A 55 -12.29 -20.14 16.20
CA ILE A 55 -10.99 -19.67 16.72
C ILE A 55 -10.40 -20.67 17.72
N ARG A 56 -11.21 -21.15 18.67
CA ARG A 56 -10.75 -22.06 19.75
C ARG A 56 -10.35 -23.45 19.25
N PHE A 57 -10.74 -23.84 18.05
CA PHE A 57 -10.45 -25.15 17.47
C PHE A 57 -9.40 -25.11 16.37
N TYR A 58 -9.10 -23.92 15.84
CA TYR A 58 -8.19 -23.76 14.72
C TYR A 58 -6.81 -24.36 14.96
N GLU A 59 -6.18 -24.07 16.11
CA GLU A 59 -4.82 -24.60 16.38
C GLU A 59 -4.81 -26.14 16.44
N ARG A 60 -5.89 -26.74 16.96
CA ARG A 60 -6.06 -28.21 17.02
C ARG A 60 -6.26 -28.79 15.62
N TYR A 61 -7.03 -28.10 14.77
CA TYR A 61 -7.21 -28.47 13.37
C TYR A 61 -5.91 -28.38 12.58
N ILE A 62 -5.16 -27.28 12.68
CA ILE A 62 -3.90 -27.14 11.92
C ILE A 62 -2.86 -28.18 12.35
N LYS A 63 -2.70 -28.41 13.66
CA LYS A 63 -1.72 -29.38 14.18
C LYS A 63 -2.13 -30.82 13.87
N TYR A 64 -3.37 -31.19 14.19
CA TYR A 64 -3.80 -32.60 14.26
C TYR A 64 -4.89 -32.99 13.25
N GLN A 65 -5.42 -32.05 12.46
CA GLN A 65 -6.60 -32.23 11.58
C GLN A 65 -7.87 -32.63 12.35
N GLU A 66 -7.89 -32.39 13.66
CA GLU A 66 -9.05 -32.62 14.50
C GLU A 66 -9.94 -31.38 14.48
N TYR A 67 -11.18 -31.55 14.03
CA TYR A 67 -12.17 -30.49 13.91
C TYR A 67 -13.44 -30.84 14.70
N GLN A 68 -14.31 -29.85 14.89
CA GLN A 68 -15.62 -30.07 15.48
C GLN A 68 -16.63 -30.28 14.35
N GLY A 69 -17.20 -31.47 14.26
CA GLY A 69 -18.18 -31.81 13.21
C GLY A 69 -19.39 -30.87 13.22
N GLU A 70 -19.84 -30.47 14.42
CA GLU A 70 -20.90 -29.47 14.57
C GLU A 70 -20.54 -28.13 13.94
N LEU A 71 -19.26 -27.79 13.71
CA LEU A 71 -18.81 -26.54 13.08
C LEU A 71 -18.65 -26.66 11.56
N GLU A 72 -18.84 -27.84 10.98
CA GLU A 72 -18.58 -28.03 9.56
C GLU A 72 -19.61 -27.28 8.70
N VAL A 73 -19.12 -26.46 7.77
CA VAL A 73 -19.95 -25.81 6.76
C VAL A 73 -20.37 -26.85 5.74
N LYS A 74 -21.66 -26.91 5.43
CA LYS A 74 -22.20 -27.87 4.47
C LYS A 74 -21.72 -27.53 3.06
N ASP A 75 -21.23 -28.54 2.35
CA ASP A 75 -20.69 -28.36 1.01
C ASP A 75 -21.72 -27.77 0.04
N ASN A 76 -21.29 -26.84 -0.82
CA ASN A 76 -22.13 -26.07 -1.74
C ASN A 76 -23.31 -25.30 -1.10
N GLU A 77 -23.33 -25.11 0.23
CA GLU A 77 -24.35 -24.32 0.94
C GLU A 77 -23.76 -23.08 1.59
N PHE A 78 -22.94 -22.34 0.84
CA PHE A 78 -22.35 -21.07 1.24
C PHE A 78 -22.22 -20.08 0.07
N GLU A 79 -22.26 -18.80 0.36
CA GLU A 79 -22.08 -17.69 -0.57
C GLU A 79 -21.29 -16.57 0.10
N VAL A 80 -20.22 -16.10 -0.54
CA VAL A 80 -19.42 -14.97 -0.06
C VAL A 80 -19.68 -13.77 -0.94
N TRP A 81 -19.73 -12.61 -0.28
CA TRP A 81 -20.11 -11.34 -0.85
C TRP A 81 -19.09 -10.28 -0.46
N VAL A 82 -18.76 -9.39 -1.40
CA VAL A 82 -17.94 -8.20 -1.13
C VAL A 82 -18.77 -6.96 -1.39
N GLN A 83 -18.59 -5.92 -0.59
CA GLN A 83 -19.32 -4.70 -0.79
C GLN A 83 -18.92 -4.01 -2.10
N HIS A 84 -19.92 -3.60 -2.86
CA HIS A 84 -19.73 -2.98 -4.16
C HIS A 84 -19.15 -1.57 -4.01
N VAL A 85 -18.19 -1.21 -4.87
CA VAL A 85 -17.58 0.12 -4.92
C VAL A 85 -17.47 0.57 -6.37
N GLY A 86 -17.93 1.78 -6.68
CA GLY A 86 -17.81 2.40 -8.00
C GLY A 86 -19.14 2.51 -8.74
N LYS A 87 -19.08 2.40 -10.08
CA LYS A 87 -20.25 2.53 -10.95
C LYS A 87 -21.20 1.36 -10.74
N GLU A 88 -22.50 1.63 -10.75
CA GLU A 88 -23.54 0.63 -10.50
C GLU A 88 -23.34 -0.67 -11.31
N ASP A 89 -23.25 -1.79 -10.59
CA ASP A 89 -23.34 -3.13 -11.17
C ASP A 89 -24.79 -3.64 -11.08
N PRO A 90 -25.44 -3.93 -12.22
CA PRO A 90 -26.78 -4.53 -12.26
C PRO A 90 -26.89 -5.89 -11.55
N ASN A 91 -25.78 -6.60 -11.37
CA ASN A 91 -25.75 -7.90 -10.70
C ASN A 91 -25.56 -7.80 -9.18
N SER A 92 -25.30 -6.60 -8.66
CA SER A 92 -25.17 -6.37 -7.22
C SER A 92 -26.53 -6.51 -6.50
N ARG A 93 -26.50 -7.00 -5.25
CA ARG A 93 -27.70 -7.15 -4.42
C ARG A 93 -27.59 -6.26 -3.19
N ARG A 94 -28.73 -5.72 -2.73
CA ARG A 94 -28.78 -5.04 -1.43
C ARG A 94 -28.65 -6.06 -0.31
N ALA A 95 -27.79 -5.80 0.67
CA ALA A 95 -27.65 -6.64 1.84
C ALA A 95 -27.27 -5.86 3.09
N ASN A 96 -27.70 -6.37 4.24
CA ASN A 96 -27.29 -5.95 5.57
C ASN A 96 -26.43 -7.06 6.20
N ALA A 97 -25.18 -6.75 6.49
CA ALA A 97 -24.22 -7.68 7.05
C ALA A 97 -24.00 -7.39 8.55
N TYR A 98 -24.10 -8.43 9.39
CA TYR A 98 -23.99 -8.32 10.85
C TYR A 98 -22.88 -9.21 11.38
N LEU A 99 -21.99 -8.68 12.20
CA LEU A 99 -20.94 -9.48 12.86
C LEU A 99 -21.57 -10.52 13.80
N ASN A 100 -22.49 -10.05 14.64
CA ASN A 100 -23.22 -10.85 15.62
C ASN A 100 -24.56 -11.33 15.06
N LEU A 101 -24.54 -11.97 13.89
CA LEU A 101 -25.74 -12.57 13.31
C LEU A 101 -26.11 -13.88 14.02
N PRO A 102 -27.31 -14.01 14.60
CA PRO A 102 -27.77 -15.28 15.15
C PRO A 102 -28.03 -16.30 14.03
N GLY A 103 -27.75 -17.56 14.31
CA GLY A 103 -28.14 -18.67 13.46
C GLY A 103 -29.65 -18.89 13.54
N ARG A 104 -30.25 -19.35 12.44
CA ARG A 104 -31.65 -19.75 12.36
C ARG A 104 -31.77 -21.19 11.85
N PRO A 105 -32.86 -21.91 12.12
CA PRO A 105 -33.11 -23.19 11.49
C PRO A 105 -33.16 -23.06 9.95
N ALA A 106 -32.81 -24.13 9.21
CA ALA A 106 -32.76 -24.13 7.75
C ALA A 106 -34.06 -23.61 7.08
N GLY A 107 -35.22 -23.93 7.65
CA GLY A 107 -36.54 -23.46 7.18
C GLY A 107 -37.03 -22.11 7.72
N GLY A 108 -36.28 -21.46 8.62
CA GLY A 108 -36.65 -20.17 9.21
C GLY A 108 -36.43 -18.98 8.26
N THR A 109 -36.86 -17.78 8.67
CA THR A 109 -36.50 -16.52 8.01
C THR A 109 -36.04 -15.50 9.05
N TYR A 110 -35.20 -14.55 8.64
CA TYR A 110 -34.89 -13.41 9.49
C TYR A 110 -36.06 -12.43 9.52
N ASP A 111 -36.28 -11.82 10.69
CA ASP A 111 -37.27 -10.76 10.90
C ASP A 111 -37.04 -9.57 9.95
N GLY A 112 -38.10 -8.81 9.67
CA GLY A 112 -38.06 -7.63 8.80
C GLY A 112 -37.04 -6.59 9.25
N SER A 113 -36.76 -6.49 10.55
CA SER A 113 -35.75 -5.57 11.10
C SER A 113 -34.33 -5.85 10.56
N PHE A 114 -33.96 -7.13 10.35
CA PHE A 114 -32.66 -7.48 9.75
C PHE A 114 -32.55 -7.04 8.29
N ARG A 115 -33.69 -6.89 7.61
CA ARG A 115 -33.82 -6.55 6.19
C ARG A 115 -34.22 -5.10 5.96
N SER A 116 -34.21 -4.27 7.00
CA SER A 116 -34.59 -2.86 6.88
C SER A 116 -33.67 -2.13 5.91
N VAL A 117 -34.26 -1.40 4.97
CA VAL A 117 -33.52 -0.50 4.07
C VAL A 117 -33.02 0.75 4.80
N THR A 118 -33.64 1.14 5.92
CA THR A 118 -33.26 2.32 6.71
C THR A 118 -32.33 1.98 7.88
N LEU A 119 -31.70 0.80 7.87
CA LEU A 119 -30.80 0.37 8.92
C LEU A 119 -29.57 1.29 9.00
N THR A 120 -29.25 1.76 10.21
CA THR A 120 -28.04 2.57 10.44
C THR A 120 -26.81 1.66 10.56
N GLU A 121 -25.77 1.95 9.79
CA GLU A 121 -24.47 1.28 9.91
C GLU A 121 -23.88 1.49 11.30
N GLN A 122 -23.23 0.44 11.81
CA GLN A 122 -22.49 0.49 13.07
C GLN A 122 -21.05 0.07 12.77
N PRO A 123 -20.08 1.00 12.74
CA PRO A 123 -18.72 0.69 12.36
C PRO A 123 -18.16 -0.53 13.10
N GLY A 124 -17.68 -1.53 12.34
CA GLY A 124 -17.14 -2.77 12.87
C GLY A 124 -18.18 -3.85 13.24
N LEU A 125 -19.48 -3.54 13.23
CA LEU A 125 -20.55 -4.45 13.66
C LEU A 125 -21.62 -4.68 12.57
N VAL A 126 -22.04 -3.63 11.87
CA VAL A 126 -23.13 -3.66 10.89
C VAL A 126 -22.75 -2.84 9.67
N GLU A 127 -22.80 -3.47 8.50
CA GLU A 127 -22.51 -2.85 7.20
C GLU A 127 -23.70 -3.02 6.26
N THR A 128 -24.05 -1.98 5.51
CA THR A 128 -25.24 -1.98 4.62
C THR A 128 -24.87 -1.55 3.21
N GLY A 129 -25.75 -1.78 2.24
CA GLY A 129 -25.59 -1.27 0.87
C GLY A 129 -25.65 -2.37 -0.19
N LYS A 130 -24.99 -2.14 -1.33
CA LYS A 130 -24.92 -3.09 -2.45
C LYS A 130 -23.68 -3.99 -2.34
N TRP A 131 -23.84 -5.25 -2.72
CA TRP A 131 -22.81 -6.29 -2.59
C TRP A 131 -22.73 -7.14 -3.86
N ASP A 132 -21.50 -7.52 -4.22
CA ASP A 132 -21.16 -8.37 -5.35
C ASP A 132 -20.87 -9.79 -4.86
N LYS A 133 -21.47 -10.78 -5.50
CA LYS A 133 -21.23 -12.20 -5.19
C LYS A 133 -19.85 -12.60 -5.68
N LEU A 134 -19.09 -13.34 -4.86
CA LEU A 134 -17.80 -13.88 -5.23
C LEU A 134 -17.92 -15.31 -5.77
N GLU A 135 -17.01 -15.68 -6.68
CA GLU A 135 -16.92 -17.02 -7.26
C GLU A 135 -15.95 -17.92 -6.47
N VAL A 136 -16.40 -19.13 -6.11
CA VAL A 136 -15.59 -20.13 -5.41
C VAL A 136 -14.42 -20.57 -6.28
N GLY A 137 -13.23 -20.72 -5.70
CA GLY A 137 -12.00 -21.17 -6.36
C GLY A 137 -11.25 -20.06 -7.11
N LYS A 138 -12.00 -19.15 -7.75
CA LYS A 138 -11.45 -17.98 -8.47
C LYS A 138 -11.23 -16.79 -7.53
N ASP A 139 -12.29 -16.30 -6.88
CA ASP A 139 -12.24 -15.10 -6.05
C ASP A 139 -11.91 -15.41 -4.58
N PHE A 140 -12.29 -16.59 -4.09
CA PHE A 140 -12.03 -17.02 -2.71
C PHE A 140 -12.01 -18.55 -2.55
N ARG A 141 -11.58 -19.01 -1.37
CA ARG A 141 -11.69 -20.38 -0.89
C ARG A 141 -12.19 -20.40 0.54
N LEU A 142 -12.99 -21.39 0.87
CA LEU A 142 -13.45 -21.64 2.23
C LEU A 142 -12.99 -23.03 2.67
N ASN A 143 -12.29 -23.11 3.79
CA ASN A 143 -12.09 -24.39 4.46
C ASN A 143 -13.33 -24.70 5.30
N LEU A 144 -14.09 -25.71 4.90
CA LEU A 144 -15.38 -26.06 5.51
C LEU A 144 -15.26 -26.51 6.97
N LYS A 145 -14.10 -27.02 7.39
CA LYS A 145 -13.88 -27.58 8.74
C LYS A 145 -13.31 -26.56 9.71
N SER A 146 -12.40 -25.71 9.25
CA SER A 146 -11.77 -24.68 10.08
C SER A 146 -12.47 -23.33 10.02
N GLY A 147 -13.41 -23.15 9.09
CA GLY A 147 -14.11 -21.88 8.87
C GLY A 147 -13.21 -20.76 8.37
N VAL A 148 -12.02 -21.09 7.84
CA VAL A 148 -11.10 -20.09 7.29
C VAL A 148 -11.50 -19.76 5.86
N LEU A 149 -11.90 -18.50 5.66
CA LEU A 149 -12.13 -17.85 4.39
C LEU A 149 -10.82 -17.19 3.93
N THR A 150 -10.30 -17.65 2.79
CA THR A 150 -9.15 -17.06 2.10
C THR A 150 -9.63 -16.34 0.84
N ILE A 151 -9.33 -15.05 0.73
CA ILE A 151 -9.63 -14.25 -0.46
C ILE A 151 -8.49 -14.37 -1.47
N ASN A 152 -8.80 -14.55 -2.76
CA ASN A 152 -7.82 -14.71 -3.84
C ASN A 152 -7.76 -13.50 -4.80
N ARG A 153 -8.71 -12.56 -4.68
CA ARG A 153 -8.72 -11.29 -5.40
C ARG A 153 -8.26 -10.14 -4.50
N SER A 154 -7.77 -9.07 -5.12
CA SER A 154 -7.52 -7.83 -4.39
C SER A 154 -8.85 -7.25 -3.87
N ILE A 155 -8.89 -6.92 -2.57
CA ILE A 155 -10.01 -6.26 -1.91
C ILE A 155 -9.48 -4.97 -1.29
N GLN A 156 -10.20 -3.87 -1.53
CA GLN A 156 -9.82 -2.56 -0.99
C GLN A 156 -10.15 -2.49 0.51
N ASP A 157 -9.40 -1.67 1.27
CA ASP A 157 -9.61 -1.50 2.71
C ASP A 157 -11.05 -1.06 3.02
N GLY A 158 -11.61 -0.17 2.19
CA GLY A 158 -12.98 0.35 2.30
C GLY A 158 -14.09 -0.61 1.90
N GLN A 159 -13.80 -1.85 1.49
CA GLN A 159 -14.81 -2.86 1.17
C GLN A 159 -15.06 -3.79 2.36
N ALA A 160 -16.31 -4.07 2.68
CA ALA A 160 -16.68 -5.12 3.62
C ALA A 160 -16.80 -6.50 2.93
N ILE A 161 -16.65 -7.58 3.71
CA ILE A 161 -16.86 -8.97 3.28
C ILE A 161 -17.94 -9.59 4.15
N GLY A 162 -18.97 -10.15 3.51
CA GLY A 162 -20.06 -10.87 4.14
C GLY A 162 -20.15 -12.31 3.62
N ILE A 163 -20.77 -13.19 4.42
CA ILE A 163 -21.00 -14.59 4.06
C ILE A 163 -22.42 -15.01 4.48
N ALA A 164 -23.06 -15.84 3.67
CA ALA A 164 -24.19 -16.65 4.08
C ALA A 164 -23.78 -18.13 3.98
N TYR A 165 -24.13 -18.95 4.97
CA TYR A 165 -23.77 -20.38 4.96
C TYR A 165 -24.70 -21.23 5.82
N ARG A 166 -24.71 -22.54 5.56
CA ARG A 166 -25.31 -23.55 6.43
C ARG A 166 -24.24 -24.35 7.15
N ARG A 167 -24.51 -24.65 8.41
CA ARG A 167 -23.64 -25.40 9.31
C ARG A 167 -24.34 -26.68 9.74
N GLU A 168 -23.63 -27.80 9.66
CA GLU A 168 -24.10 -29.12 10.09
C GLU A 168 -24.20 -29.16 11.62
N ASN A 169 -25.36 -29.52 12.18
CA ASN A 169 -25.56 -29.47 13.63
C ASN A 169 -26.12 -30.79 14.21
N GLY A 170 -25.86 -31.91 13.52
CA GLY A 170 -26.22 -33.25 13.96
C GLY A 170 -26.50 -34.17 12.76
N PRO A 171 -27.06 -35.37 12.96
CA PRO A 171 -27.54 -36.19 11.86
C PRO A 171 -28.99 -35.81 11.48
N GLY A 172 -29.17 -34.81 10.59
CA GLY A 172 -30.46 -34.55 9.96
C GLY A 172 -30.65 -33.12 9.45
N ALA A 173 -31.27 -32.95 8.27
CA ALA A 173 -31.41 -31.62 7.65
C ALA A 173 -32.18 -30.57 8.48
N ASP A 174 -32.95 -30.99 9.49
CA ASP A 174 -33.79 -30.12 10.33
C ASP A 174 -33.05 -29.55 11.55
N ASP A 175 -31.88 -30.09 11.93
CA ASP A 175 -31.07 -29.57 13.04
C ASP A 175 -30.08 -28.47 12.58
N ASP A 176 -29.84 -28.40 11.28
CA ASP A 176 -28.93 -27.48 10.61
C ASP A 176 -29.22 -26.01 10.92
N SER A 177 -28.13 -25.27 11.19
CA SER A 177 -28.19 -23.82 11.40
C SER A 177 -27.77 -23.06 10.14
N LEU A 178 -28.62 -22.17 9.66
CA LEU A 178 -28.33 -21.22 8.60
C LEU A 178 -27.93 -19.86 9.18
N TYR A 179 -26.87 -19.27 8.63
CA TYR A 179 -26.44 -17.91 8.89
C TYR A 179 -26.56 -17.11 7.60
N GLY A 180 -27.34 -16.03 7.64
CA GLY A 180 -27.61 -15.19 6.49
C GLY A 180 -28.62 -15.78 5.51
N THR A 181 -28.69 -15.20 4.33
CA THR A 181 -29.67 -15.52 3.28
C THR A 181 -28.93 -15.95 2.02
N LEU A 182 -29.05 -17.24 1.67
CA LEU A 182 -28.54 -17.78 0.41
C LEU A 182 -29.49 -17.42 -0.73
N ILE A 183 -28.98 -17.01 -1.89
CA ILE A 183 -29.81 -16.61 -3.04
C ILE A 183 -30.74 -17.73 -3.51
N LYS A 184 -30.29 -18.99 -3.45
CA LYS A 184 -31.15 -20.14 -3.83
C LYS A 184 -32.44 -20.23 -3.01
N ASN A 185 -32.49 -19.59 -1.85
CA ASN A 185 -33.65 -19.55 -0.95
C ASN A 185 -34.48 -18.25 -1.11
N GLU A 186 -34.10 -17.37 -2.04
CA GLU A 186 -34.78 -16.10 -2.31
C GLU A 186 -35.27 -16.04 -3.75
N THR A 187 -36.59 -15.88 -3.91
CA THR A 187 -37.24 -15.82 -5.23
C THR A 187 -37.40 -14.40 -5.77
N SER A 188 -37.26 -13.37 -4.93
CA SER A 188 -37.36 -11.97 -5.33
C SER A 188 -35.99 -11.28 -5.34
N GLY A 189 -35.66 -10.65 -6.47
CA GLY A 189 -34.40 -9.93 -6.67
C GLY A 189 -34.29 -8.59 -5.91
N ASP A 190 -35.41 -8.09 -5.37
CA ASP A 190 -35.49 -6.81 -4.65
C ASP A 190 -35.33 -6.98 -3.13
N THR A 191 -35.27 -8.23 -2.65
CA THR A 191 -35.16 -8.53 -1.22
C THR A 191 -33.78 -8.12 -0.69
N VAL A 192 -33.75 -7.35 0.41
CA VAL A 192 -32.49 -7.09 1.13
C VAL A 192 -32.02 -8.40 1.76
N LEU A 193 -30.84 -8.86 1.34
CA LEU A 193 -30.21 -10.06 1.88
C LEU A 193 -29.68 -9.80 3.29
N VAL A 194 -29.68 -10.83 4.13
CA VAL A 194 -29.01 -10.79 5.44
C VAL A 194 -27.71 -11.56 5.31
N LEU A 195 -26.59 -10.96 5.72
CA LEU A 195 -25.28 -11.60 5.67
C LEU A 195 -24.65 -11.62 7.05
N LYS A 196 -23.78 -12.60 7.30
CA LYS A 196 -22.87 -12.55 8.43
C LYS A 196 -21.62 -11.79 8.01
N LEU A 197 -21.25 -10.77 8.79
CA LEU A 197 -20.08 -9.94 8.51
C LEU A 197 -18.79 -10.68 8.92
N VAL A 198 -17.82 -10.72 8.01
CA VAL A 198 -16.50 -11.34 8.22
C VAL A 198 -15.42 -10.26 8.32
N LYS A 199 -15.48 -9.24 7.46
CA LYS A 199 -14.61 -8.06 7.47
C LYS A 199 -15.47 -6.80 7.32
N PRO A 200 -15.47 -5.85 8.28
CA PRO A 200 -16.08 -4.53 8.10
C PRO A 200 -15.26 -3.65 7.15
N LYS A 201 -15.84 -2.52 6.71
CA LYS A 201 -15.06 -1.49 5.99
C LYS A 201 -13.98 -0.96 6.92
N ASN A 202 -12.79 -0.69 6.39
CA ASN A 202 -11.68 -0.10 7.13
C ASN A 202 -11.45 -0.83 8.47
N LEU A 203 -11.15 -2.13 8.39
CA LEU A 203 -10.95 -2.96 9.57
C LEU A 203 -9.83 -2.40 10.46
N LEU A 204 -10.20 -1.93 11.66
CA LEU A 204 -9.29 -1.34 12.65
C LEU A 204 -9.20 -2.20 13.92
N PRO A 205 -8.07 -2.16 14.66
CA PRO A 205 -7.89 -2.90 15.91
C PRO A 205 -8.92 -2.58 17.01
N GLN A 206 -9.50 -1.37 16.99
CA GLN A 206 -10.55 -0.99 17.92
C GLN A 206 -11.83 -1.84 17.77
N TYR A 207 -12.09 -2.39 16.57
CA TYR A 207 -13.20 -3.30 16.31
C TYR A 207 -12.83 -4.74 16.73
N LYS A 208 -12.48 -4.92 18.01
CA LYS A 208 -11.83 -6.15 18.54
C LYS A 208 -12.45 -7.45 18.04
N SER A 209 -13.79 -7.55 18.05
CA SER A 209 -14.50 -8.78 17.63
C SER A 209 -14.24 -9.11 16.15
N ALA A 210 -14.34 -8.12 15.25
CA ALA A 210 -14.04 -8.30 13.83
C ALA A 210 -12.53 -8.44 13.59
N TRP A 211 -11.71 -7.69 14.31
CA TRP A 211 -10.25 -7.72 14.24
C TRP A 211 -9.68 -9.10 14.57
N ASN A 212 -10.29 -9.80 15.53
CA ASN A 212 -9.92 -11.15 15.92
C ASN A 212 -10.31 -12.23 14.89
N LEU A 213 -11.20 -11.92 13.93
CA LEU A 213 -11.49 -12.85 12.84
C LEU A 213 -10.34 -12.91 11.83
N MET A 214 -9.55 -11.85 11.67
CA MET A 214 -8.40 -11.84 10.76
C MET A 214 -7.24 -12.68 11.33
N LEU A 215 -6.81 -13.69 10.57
CA LEU A 215 -5.66 -14.53 10.90
C LEU A 215 -4.37 -13.72 10.71
N LYS A 216 -3.44 -13.83 11.67
CA LYS A 216 -2.16 -13.08 11.72
C LYS A 216 -0.98 -14.02 11.92
N ASN A 217 -1.14 -15.25 11.46
CA ASN A 217 -0.20 -16.36 11.60
C ASN A 217 0.18 -16.98 10.24
N ILE A 218 -0.20 -16.32 9.13
CA ILE A 218 0.06 -16.78 7.77
C ILE A 218 0.95 -15.74 7.09
N TYR A 219 2.06 -16.15 6.47
CA TYR A 219 3.10 -15.25 5.94
C TYR A 219 3.39 -15.52 4.46
N PRO A 220 3.15 -14.55 3.56
CA PRO A 220 3.34 -14.74 2.12
C PRO A 220 4.82 -14.66 1.72
N LEU A 221 5.27 -15.64 0.95
CA LEU A 221 6.63 -15.71 0.41
C LEU A 221 6.82 -14.78 -0.80
N GLY A 222 5.75 -14.53 -1.56
CA GLY A 222 5.76 -13.72 -2.79
C GLY A 222 5.77 -14.56 -4.08
N GLY A 223 5.95 -15.87 -3.98
CA GLY A 223 5.78 -16.84 -5.07
C GLY A 223 4.53 -17.70 -4.91
N ARG A 224 4.14 -18.42 -5.97
CA ARG A 224 3.05 -19.42 -5.96
C ARG A 224 3.58 -20.76 -6.43
N LYS A 225 2.86 -21.85 -6.13
CA LYS A 225 3.23 -23.22 -6.49
C LYS A 225 4.66 -23.56 -6.05
N ILE A 226 4.87 -23.46 -4.74
CA ILE A 226 6.16 -23.67 -4.09
C ILE A 226 6.54 -25.15 -4.17
N SER A 227 7.78 -25.42 -4.55
CA SER A 227 8.38 -26.76 -4.51
C SER A 227 9.06 -27.01 -3.17
N GLU A 228 8.91 -28.23 -2.63
CA GLU A 228 9.63 -28.70 -1.45
C GLU A 228 11.15 -28.74 -1.70
N THR A 229 11.56 -29.17 -2.89
CA THR A 229 12.97 -29.24 -3.26
C THR A 229 13.62 -27.86 -3.23
N GLY A 230 14.66 -27.73 -2.42
CA GLY A 230 15.42 -26.49 -2.24
C GLY A 230 14.75 -25.46 -1.32
N PHE A 231 13.60 -25.81 -0.72
CA PHE A 231 12.97 -24.97 0.28
C PHE A 231 13.79 -24.97 1.58
N THR A 232 14.09 -23.78 2.08
CA THR A 232 14.68 -23.59 3.40
C THR A 232 13.92 -22.51 4.13
N LEU A 233 13.75 -22.68 5.44
CA LEU A 233 13.16 -21.67 6.32
C LEU A 233 13.84 -21.75 7.67
N GLU A 234 14.28 -20.59 8.16
CA GLU A 234 14.86 -20.41 9.47
C GLU A 234 14.24 -19.19 10.13
N ILE A 235 14.16 -19.20 11.47
CA ILE A 235 13.70 -18.05 12.24
C ILE A 235 14.85 -17.55 13.08
N PHE A 236 15.17 -16.28 12.92
CA PHE A 236 16.23 -15.58 13.64
C PHE A 236 15.66 -14.63 14.67
N TYR A 237 16.37 -14.45 15.78
CA TYR A 237 16.16 -13.39 16.74
C TYR A 237 17.28 -12.36 16.63
N ARG A 238 16.92 -11.09 16.43
CA ARG A 238 17.87 -10.00 16.18
C ARG A 238 17.96 -9.06 17.38
N GLU A 239 19.13 -9.01 18.00
CA GLU A 239 19.46 -7.96 18.97
C GLU A 239 20.34 -6.87 18.34
N SER A 240 20.14 -5.62 18.76
CA SER A 240 20.93 -4.50 18.24
C SER A 240 22.41 -4.69 18.60
N GLY A 241 23.28 -4.69 17.59
CA GLY A 241 24.72 -4.82 17.77
C GLY A 241 25.23 -6.26 18.00
N LYS A 242 24.38 -7.28 17.81
CA LYS A 242 24.77 -8.71 17.84
C LYS A 242 24.41 -9.40 16.53
N GLU A 243 25.01 -10.57 16.30
CA GLU A 243 24.62 -11.45 15.20
C GLU A 243 23.22 -12.04 15.42
N ASP A 244 22.52 -12.34 14.32
CA ASP A 244 21.19 -12.94 14.34
C ASP A 244 21.26 -14.39 14.91
N GLU A 245 20.48 -14.70 15.96
CA GLU A 245 20.52 -16.02 16.62
C GLU A 245 19.38 -16.94 16.18
N LYS A 246 19.69 -18.21 15.87
CA LYS A 246 18.70 -19.25 15.53
C LYS A 246 18.08 -19.95 16.75
N THR A 247 18.55 -19.61 17.93
CA THR A 247 18.10 -20.21 19.18
C THR A 247 17.81 -19.15 20.22
N VAL A 248 16.73 -19.30 20.96
CA VAL A 248 16.44 -18.49 22.15
C VAL A 248 16.22 -19.43 23.33
N GLY A 249 16.82 -19.10 24.48
CA GLY A 249 16.73 -19.96 25.67
C GLY A 249 17.25 -21.38 25.45
N GLY A 250 18.23 -21.54 24.54
CA GLY A 250 18.82 -22.85 24.20
C GLY A 250 17.94 -23.77 23.34
N LYS A 251 16.84 -23.24 22.76
CA LYS A 251 15.96 -23.99 21.85
C LYS A 251 15.96 -23.38 20.45
N ASN A 252 15.92 -24.23 19.42
CA ASN A 252 15.79 -23.79 18.03
C ASN A 252 14.48 -23.03 17.85
N ASN A 253 14.55 -21.87 17.20
CA ASN A 253 13.39 -21.00 17.00
C ASN A 253 12.30 -21.68 16.17
N LEU A 254 12.62 -22.49 15.16
CA LEU A 254 11.62 -23.27 14.40
C LEU A 254 10.78 -24.16 15.32
N ALA A 255 11.44 -24.86 16.24
CA ALA A 255 10.78 -25.72 17.21
C ALA A 255 9.95 -24.91 18.24
N LEU A 256 10.40 -23.71 18.61
CA LEU A 256 9.63 -22.78 19.47
C LEU A 256 8.36 -22.29 18.77
N PHE A 257 8.40 -22.05 17.46
CA PHE A 257 7.25 -21.62 16.68
C PHE A 257 6.37 -22.78 16.18
N GLY A 258 6.73 -24.03 16.53
CA GLY A 258 5.99 -25.23 16.16
C GLY A 258 6.11 -25.60 14.68
N LEU A 259 7.15 -25.11 14.00
CA LEU A 259 7.44 -25.38 12.58
C LEU A 259 8.46 -26.51 12.38
N ASP A 260 8.99 -27.05 13.47
CA ASP A 260 9.91 -28.20 13.50
C ASP A 260 9.49 -29.11 14.66
N THR A 261 8.74 -30.15 14.32
CA THR A 261 8.19 -31.13 15.25
C THR A 261 8.44 -32.56 14.80
N LEU A 262 8.86 -32.77 13.54
CA LEU A 262 9.00 -34.07 12.89
C LEU A 262 10.41 -34.23 12.31
N THR A 263 10.96 -35.44 12.42
CA THR A 263 12.09 -35.92 11.63
C THR A 263 11.54 -36.89 10.60
N ALA A 264 11.64 -36.56 9.31
CA ALA A 264 11.10 -37.39 8.22
C ALA A 264 9.64 -37.86 8.45
N GLY A 265 8.81 -36.96 9.02
CA GLY A 265 7.39 -37.21 9.30
C GLY A 265 7.08 -37.85 10.67
N VAL A 266 8.07 -38.11 11.52
CA VAL A 266 7.89 -38.72 12.85
C VAL A 266 8.56 -37.86 13.94
N PRO A 267 7.91 -37.56 15.08
CA PRO A 267 8.55 -36.83 16.18
C PRO A 267 9.79 -37.56 16.76
N PRO A 268 10.80 -36.85 17.31
CA PRO A 268 10.90 -35.40 17.51
C PRO A 268 11.37 -34.64 16.25
N GLY A 269 11.47 -33.31 16.32
CA GLY A 269 12.02 -32.46 15.25
C GLY A 269 13.53 -32.60 15.05
N ASP A 270 14.03 -32.30 13.85
CA ASP A 270 15.44 -32.43 13.44
C ASP A 270 16.17 -31.10 13.20
N GLY A 271 15.53 -29.97 13.53
CA GLY A 271 16.08 -28.64 13.30
C GLY A 271 15.80 -28.08 11.91
N GLN A 272 15.05 -28.80 11.06
CA GLN A 272 14.59 -28.35 9.76
C GLN A 272 13.10 -28.03 9.78
N PHE A 273 12.65 -27.25 8.80
CA PHE A 273 11.24 -26.90 8.67
C PHE A 273 10.41 -28.11 8.23
N ASP A 274 9.33 -28.41 8.95
CA ASP A 274 8.35 -29.42 8.60
C ASP A 274 7.58 -28.96 7.34
N PHE A 275 7.93 -29.44 6.15
CA PHE A 275 7.25 -29.07 4.90
C PHE A 275 5.95 -29.87 4.69
N VAL A 276 4.86 -29.47 5.34
CA VAL A 276 3.58 -30.18 5.32
C VAL A 276 2.47 -29.30 4.72
N SER A 277 2.06 -29.64 3.50
CA SER A 277 1.01 -28.92 2.76
C SER A 277 -0.29 -28.82 3.57
N GLY A 278 -0.82 -27.60 3.68
CA GLY A 278 -2.05 -27.30 4.41
C GLY A 278 -1.92 -27.27 5.94
N LYS A 279 -0.73 -27.54 6.50
CA LYS A 279 -0.44 -27.40 7.93
C LYS A 279 0.56 -26.29 8.21
N THR A 280 1.73 -26.37 7.58
CA THR A 280 2.85 -25.43 7.77
C THR A 280 3.12 -24.60 6.53
N ILE A 281 2.63 -25.02 5.36
CA ILE A 281 2.74 -24.25 4.11
C ILE A 281 1.50 -24.42 3.22
N ASP A 282 1.01 -23.32 2.65
CA ASP A 282 0.10 -23.31 1.49
C ASP A 282 0.95 -23.24 0.22
N LEU A 283 0.99 -24.34 -0.52
CA LEU A 283 1.81 -24.44 -1.73
C LEU A 283 1.28 -23.58 -2.86
N GLU A 284 -0.03 -23.40 -2.95
CA GLU A 284 -0.64 -22.74 -4.09
C GLU A 284 -0.48 -21.23 -4.00
N ARG A 285 -0.67 -20.68 -2.81
CA ARG A 285 -0.48 -19.25 -2.52
C ARG A 285 0.94 -18.89 -2.12
N GLY A 286 1.75 -19.89 -1.78
CA GLY A 286 3.12 -19.73 -1.30
C GLY A 286 3.17 -18.97 0.02
N GLU A 287 2.44 -19.47 1.01
CA GLU A 287 2.31 -18.86 2.33
C GLU A 287 2.75 -19.85 3.42
N ILE A 288 3.57 -19.39 4.36
CA ILE A 288 3.92 -20.16 5.56
C ILE A 288 2.78 -20.05 6.56
N ILE A 289 2.40 -21.15 7.20
CA ILE A 289 1.33 -21.22 8.18
C ILE A 289 1.94 -21.57 9.54
N PHE A 290 1.88 -20.64 10.50
CA PHE A 290 2.26 -20.92 11.88
C PHE A 290 1.11 -21.67 12.58
N PRO A 291 1.38 -22.76 13.31
CA PRO A 291 0.33 -23.55 13.97
C PRO A 291 -0.39 -22.83 15.12
N SER A 292 0.24 -21.80 15.71
CA SER A 292 -0.43 -20.94 16.69
C SER A 292 -1.09 -19.76 15.99
N LEU A 293 -2.24 -19.30 16.50
CA LEU A 293 -2.89 -18.08 16.02
C LEU A 293 -2.11 -16.81 16.37
N ARG A 294 -1.33 -16.86 17.45
CA ARG A 294 -0.52 -15.76 17.95
C ARG A 294 0.92 -16.23 18.18
N PRO A 295 1.65 -16.57 17.10
CA PRO A 295 2.97 -17.19 17.20
C PRO A 295 3.97 -16.37 18.02
N PHE A 296 3.97 -15.04 17.89
CA PHE A 296 4.96 -14.16 18.54
C PHE A 296 4.58 -13.71 19.95
N THR A 297 3.51 -14.26 20.53
CA THR A 297 3.05 -13.94 21.90
C THR A 297 2.65 -15.19 22.66
N ASP A 298 1.36 -15.54 22.65
CA ASP A 298 0.78 -16.63 23.43
C ASP A 298 1.32 -17.99 22.95
N GLY A 299 1.54 -18.14 21.65
CA GLY A 299 2.21 -19.31 21.07
C GLY A 299 3.62 -19.49 21.59
N LEU A 300 4.41 -18.41 21.59
CA LEU A 300 5.79 -18.42 22.12
C LEU A 300 5.81 -18.73 23.62
N ARG A 301 4.92 -18.09 24.41
CA ARG A 301 4.76 -18.36 25.84
C ARG A 301 4.44 -19.83 26.13
N ALA A 302 3.49 -20.39 25.39
CA ALA A 302 3.10 -21.78 25.51
C ALA A 302 4.25 -22.73 25.14
N ALA A 303 5.03 -22.42 24.10
CA ALA A 303 6.17 -23.23 23.67
C ALA A 303 7.28 -23.26 24.74
N PHE A 304 7.68 -22.11 25.28
CA PHE A 304 8.67 -22.05 26.36
C PHE A 304 8.24 -22.86 27.59
N ALA A 305 6.98 -22.72 28.00
CA ALA A 305 6.41 -23.49 29.09
C ALA A 305 6.43 -25.02 28.81
N ALA A 306 6.09 -25.43 27.58
CA ALA A 306 6.11 -26.84 27.18
C ALA A 306 7.53 -27.43 27.19
N TYR A 307 8.55 -26.62 26.90
CA TYR A 307 9.96 -27.04 26.97
C TYR A 307 10.57 -26.93 28.38
N GLY A 308 9.81 -26.49 29.38
CA GLY A 308 10.31 -26.29 30.74
C GLY A 308 11.34 -25.16 30.86
N VAL A 309 11.35 -24.22 29.91
CA VAL A 309 12.28 -23.09 29.87
C VAL A 309 11.51 -21.83 30.28
N THR A 310 12.04 -21.08 31.24
CA THR A 310 11.45 -19.79 31.61
C THR A 310 11.73 -18.78 30.51
N LEU A 311 10.70 -18.09 30.04
CA LEU A 311 10.85 -16.97 29.10
C LEU A 311 11.81 -15.94 29.71
N PRO A 312 12.96 -15.66 29.09
CA PRO A 312 14.00 -14.88 29.77
C PRO A 312 13.56 -13.44 30.07
N ASP A 313 12.74 -12.84 29.21
CA ASP A 313 12.11 -11.52 29.40
C ASP A 313 10.91 -11.33 28.44
N THR A 314 10.05 -10.37 28.75
CA THR A 314 8.94 -9.85 27.93
C THR A 314 9.37 -9.22 26.60
N THR A 315 10.66 -8.96 26.39
CA THR A 315 11.23 -8.47 25.11
C THR A 315 11.03 -9.43 23.96
N TYR A 316 10.95 -10.73 24.21
CA TYR A 316 10.70 -11.75 23.19
C TYR A 316 9.24 -11.77 22.69
N THR A 317 8.28 -11.26 23.47
CA THR A 317 6.87 -11.28 23.06
C THR A 317 6.46 -9.97 22.39
N TYR A 318 5.72 -10.08 21.28
CA TYR A 318 5.33 -8.95 20.45
C TYR A 318 3.81 -8.72 20.47
N ASP A 319 3.26 -8.34 21.64
CA ASP A 319 1.81 -8.19 21.84
C ASP A 319 1.17 -7.14 20.91
N ASN A 320 1.87 -6.03 20.65
CA ASN A 320 1.40 -4.99 19.73
C ASN A 320 1.08 -5.50 18.32
N LEU A 321 1.69 -6.61 17.87
CA LEU A 321 1.41 -7.21 16.56
C LEU A 321 -0.06 -7.60 16.39
N TYR A 322 -0.72 -8.03 17.47
CA TYR A 322 -2.10 -8.52 17.43
C TYR A 322 -3.12 -7.47 17.85
N ASP A 323 -2.70 -6.45 18.61
CA ASP A 323 -3.58 -5.42 19.17
C ASP A 323 -3.51 -4.07 18.44
N THR A 324 -2.61 -3.93 17.45
CA THR A 324 -2.45 -2.70 16.65
C THR A 324 -2.43 -3.00 15.15
N SER A 325 -2.45 -1.97 14.30
CA SER A 325 -2.32 -2.16 12.85
C SER A 325 -0.91 -2.62 12.50
N SER A 326 -0.74 -3.32 11.36
CA SER A 326 0.59 -3.76 10.89
C SER A 326 1.58 -2.59 10.74
N ALA A 327 1.11 -1.40 10.33
CA ALA A 327 1.94 -0.18 10.27
C ALA A 327 2.35 0.32 11.66
N ALA A 328 1.44 0.33 12.63
CA ALA A 328 1.78 0.71 14.01
C ALA A 328 2.72 -0.31 14.66
N ALA A 329 2.55 -1.60 14.37
CA ALA A 329 3.45 -2.65 14.80
C ALA A 329 4.85 -2.43 14.22
N GLN A 330 4.99 -2.19 12.92
CA GLN A 330 6.26 -1.92 12.23
C GLN A 330 7.08 -0.80 12.91
N ASN A 331 6.42 0.25 13.39
CA ASN A 331 7.08 1.35 14.09
C ASN A 331 7.61 0.97 15.48
N ASN A 332 7.16 -0.14 16.07
CA ASN A 332 7.67 -0.67 17.33
C ASN A 332 8.90 -1.57 17.12
N THR A 333 9.99 -0.95 16.69
CA THR A 333 11.28 -1.63 16.41
C THR A 333 11.92 -2.29 17.64
N LEU A 334 11.48 -1.92 18.85
CA LEU A 334 11.94 -2.56 20.09
C LEU A 334 11.47 -4.00 20.21
N LYS A 335 10.26 -4.30 19.72
CA LYS A 335 9.62 -5.62 19.78
C LYS A 335 9.71 -6.40 18.47
N ASP A 336 9.92 -5.74 17.33
CA ASP A 336 10.14 -6.39 16.03
C ASP A 336 11.54 -7.03 15.94
N ARG A 337 11.72 -8.17 16.63
CA ARG A 337 13.01 -8.84 16.81
C ARG A 337 13.13 -10.17 16.06
N PHE A 338 12.01 -10.83 15.77
CA PHE A 338 12.01 -12.09 15.03
C PHE A 338 11.96 -11.85 13.52
N VAL A 339 12.82 -12.55 12.79
CA VAL A 339 12.95 -12.45 11.35
C VAL A 339 12.88 -13.85 10.74
N ILE A 340 11.94 -14.05 9.83
CA ILE A 340 11.77 -15.31 9.10
C ILE A 340 12.57 -15.18 7.81
N LYS A 341 13.53 -16.07 7.58
CA LYS A 341 14.36 -16.07 6.38
C LYS A 341 14.37 -17.43 5.73
N GLY A 342 14.63 -17.48 4.44
CA GLY A 342 14.75 -18.74 3.75
C GLY A 342 14.91 -18.58 2.26
N THR A 343 14.83 -19.71 1.58
CA THR A 343 14.81 -19.78 0.12
C THR A 343 13.63 -20.61 -0.32
N TYR A 344 12.93 -20.18 -1.36
CA TYR A 344 11.92 -21.00 -2.01
C TYR A 344 12.20 -21.09 -3.49
N SER A 345 11.76 -22.19 -4.09
CA SER A 345 11.76 -22.36 -5.53
C SER A 345 10.30 -22.41 -6.00
N ALA A 346 9.95 -21.57 -6.97
CA ALA A 346 8.62 -21.56 -7.59
C ALA A 346 8.73 -22.17 -8.99
N SER A 347 7.65 -22.78 -9.46
CA SER A 347 7.57 -23.33 -10.81
C SER A 347 7.98 -22.26 -11.83
N THR A 348 9.09 -22.47 -12.55
CA THR A 348 9.66 -21.47 -13.46
C THR A 348 8.68 -21.12 -14.58
N THR A 349 8.41 -19.83 -14.75
CA THR A 349 7.96 -19.31 -16.04
C THR A 349 9.12 -19.41 -17.03
N ASN A 350 8.86 -19.90 -18.23
CA ASN A 350 9.79 -19.89 -19.37
C ASN A 350 10.15 -18.46 -19.85
N THR A 351 9.60 -17.44 -19.21
CA THR A 351 9.76 -16.03 -19.51
C THR A 351 10.63 -15.34 -18.47
N ILE A 352 11.70 -14.70 -18.93
CA ILE A 352 12.67 -13.96 -18.12
C ILE A 352 12.57 -12.48 -18.49
N SER A 353 12.18 -11.63 -17.55
CA SER A 353 12.17 -10.18 -17.77
C SER A 353 13.57 -9.59 -17.71
N LEU A 354 13.93 -8.80 -18.72
CA LEU A 354 15.17 -8.02 -18.83
C LEU A 354 15.01 -6.55 -18.40
N GLY A 355 13.76 -6.08 -18.24
CA GLY A 355 13.43 -4.67 -18.00
C GLY A 355 13.13 -3.92 -19.29
N PHE A 356 12.80 -2.63 -19.20
CA PHE A 356 12.34 -1.85 -20.35
C PHE A 356 13.48 -1.30 -21.22
N ASN A 357 13.20 -0.97 -22.49
CA ASN A 357 14.11 -0.29 -23.42
C ASN A 357 15.39 -1.07 -23.75
N ILE A 358 15.27 -2.37 -23.99
CA ILE A 358 16.38 -3.19 -24.45
C ILE A 358 16.70 -2.83 -25.91
N VAL A 359 17.98 -2.64 -26.23
CA VAL A 359 18.42 -2.38 -27.60
C VAL A 359 18.13 -3.61 -28.47
N GLU A 360 17.44 -3.42 -29.58
CA GLU A 360 17.09 -4.50 -30.49
C GLU A 360 18.35 -5.22 -31.00
N GLY A 361 18.33 -6.55 -30.97
CA GLY A 361 19.47 -7.39 -31.36
C GLY A 361 20.61 -7.49 -30.34
N SER A 362 20.56 -6.76 -29.21
CA SER A 362 21.65 -6.79 -28.21
C SER A 362 21.66 -8.03 -27.30
N VAL A 363 20.56 -8.79 -27.29
CA VAL A 363 20.36 -9.90 -26.34
C VAL A 363 21.08 -11.16 -26.81
N GLN A 364 22.05 -11.61 -26.01
CA GLN A 364 22.75 -12.87 -26.15
C GLN A 364 22.47 -13.77 -24.95
N VAL A 365 21.93 -14.96 -25.20
CA VAL A 365 21.69 -15.98 -24.15
C VAL A 365 22.75 -17.06 -24.27
N LEU A 366 23.38 -17.41 -23.16
CA LEU A 366 24.35 -18.50 -23.04
C LEU A 366 23.83 -19.53 -22.03
N LEU A 367 24.02 -20.81 -22.33
CA LEU A 367 23.75 -21.95 -21.44
C LEU A 367 25.08 -22.61 -21.07
N ASP A 368 25.45 -22.61 -19.80
CA ASP A 368 26.74 -23.13 -19.30
C ASP A 368 27.95 -22.57 -20.09
N GLY A 369 27.84 -21.32 -20.55
CA GLY A 369 28.84 -20.62 -21.36
C GLY A 369 28.74 -20.85 -22.88
N GLN A 370 27.85 -21.72 -23.36
CA GLN A 370 27.59 -21.93 -24.79
C GLN A 370 26.44 -21.05 -25.30
N PRO A 371 26.61 -20.28 -26.39
CA PRO A 371 25.56 -19.41 -26.89
C PRO A 371 24.37 -20.23 -27.42
N LEU A 372 23.15 -19.84 -27.04
CA LEU A 372 21.91 -20.35 -27.59
C LEU A 372 21.54 -19.61 -28.88
N THR A 373 20.74 -20.25 -29.74
CA THR A 373 20.35 -19.68 -31.04
C THR A 373 19.06 -18.87 -30.94
N PRO A 374 19.06 -17.57 -31.32
CA PRO A 374 17.83 -16.77 -31.37
C PRO A 374 16.77 -17.37 -32.29
N ASN A 375 15.50 -17.21 -31.92
CA ASN A 375 14.28 -17.74 -32.56
C ASN A 375 14.10 -19.26 -32.55
N VAL A 376 15.15 -20.03 -32.29
CA VAL A 376 15.13 -21.49 -32.13
C VAL A 376 15.11 -21.87 -30.65
N ASP A 377 16.16 -21.52 -29.92
CA ASP A 377 16.34 -21.87 -28.50
C ASP A 377 15.69 -20.84 -27.56
N TYR A 378 15.57 -19.59 -27.99
CA TYR A 378 14.88 -18.54 -27.26
C TYR A 378 14.31 -17.48 -28.21
N THR A 379 13.31 -16.73 -27.78
CA THR A 379 12.80 -15.52 -28.47
C THR A 379 12.87 -14.33 -27.54
N VAL A 380 13.02 -13.13 -28.11
CA VAL A 380 13.09 -11.88 -27.35
C VAL A 380 11.97 -10.97 -27.80
N ASP A 381 11.19 -10.48 -26.84
CA ASP A 381 10.30 -9.34 -27.04
C ASP A 381 10.99 -8.08 -26.49
N TYR A 382 11.44 -7.23 -27.40
CA TYR A 382 12.16 -5.99 -27.06
C TYR A 382 11.22 -4.88 -26.57
N ILE A 383 9.91 -4.97 -26.83
CA ILE A 383 8.93 -3.96 -26.43
C ILE A 383 8.66 -4.08 -24.93
N ILE A 384 8.33 -5.29 -24.48
CA ILE A 384 8.10 -5.57 -23.05
C ILE A 384 9.38 -6.00 -22.31
N GLY A 385 10.48 -6.19 -23.06
CA GLY A 385 11.79 -6.53 -22.52
C GLY A 385 11.81 -7.89 -21.84
N GLN A 386 11.40 -8.93 -22.56
CA GLN A 386 11.33 -10.29 -22.05
C GLN A 386 12.00 -11.29 -23.00
N VAL A 387 12.66 -12.29 -22.42
CA VAL A 387 13.21 -13.44 -23.14
C VAL A 387 12.36 -14.66 -22.81
N ILE A 388 11.85 -15.33 -23.84
CA ILE A 388 11.14 -16.60 -23.71
C ILE A 388 12.09 -17.71 -24.13
N ILE A 389 12.46 -18.58 -23.20
CA ILE A 389 13.30 -19.75 -23.46
C ILE A 389 12.42 -20.85 -24.06
N LYS A 390 12.77 -21.33 -25.25
CA LYS A 390 12.07 -22.41 -25.97
C LYS A 390 12.75 -23.77 -25.75
N ASN A 391 14.06 -23.78 -25.55
CA ASN A 391 14.82 -25.00 -25.29
C ASN A 391 14.55 -25.51 -23.87
N GLN A 392 13.79 -26.62 -23.75
CA GLN A 392 13.44 -27.18 -22.44
C GLN A 392 14.65 -27.71 -21.66
N ALA A 393 15.72 -28.16 -22.33
CA ALA A 393 16.94 -28.61 -21.66
C ALA A 393 17.67 -27.45 -20.96
N ALA A 394 17.46 -26.21 -21.40
CA ALA A 394 17.99 -25.02 -20.73
C ALA A 394 17.23 -24.67 -19.43
N LEU A 395 16.04 -25.25 -19.21
CA LEU A 395 15.20 -25.06 -18.04
C LEU A 395 15.33 -26.18 -17.00
N GLU A 396 16.22 -27.15 -17.23
CA GLU A 396 16.50 -28.23 -16.29
C GLU A 396 17.27 -27.71 -15.04
N PRO A 397 16.97 -28.24 -13.83
CA PRO A 397 17.68 -27.88 -12.61
C PRO A 397 19.20 -28.01 -12.72
N GLY A 398 19.93 -26.98 -12.31
CA GLY A 398 21.40 -26.98 -12.23
C GLY A 398 22.11 -26.48 -13.48
N LYS A 399 21.37 -26.09 -14.51
CA LYS A 399 21.91 -25.38 -15.69
C LYS A 399 22.09 -23.90 -15.41
N ASN A 400 23.06 -23.24 -16.05
CA ASN A 400 23.29 -21.81 -15.87
C ASN A 400 23.01 -21.02 -17.16
N LEU A 401 21.93 -20.23 -17.18
CA LEU A 401 21.57 -19.31 -18.25
C LEU A 401 22.15 -17.92 -17.97
N GLN A 402 23.07 -17.45 -18.79
CA GLN A 402 23.57 -16.08 -18.76
C GLN A 402 22.95 -15.28 -19.91
N ILE A 403 22.32 -14.15 -19.61
CA ILE A 403 21.71 -13.27 -20.59
C ILE A 403 22.44 -11.94 -20.56
N LYS A 404 23.12 -11.61 -21.64
CA LYS A 404 23.80 -10.33 -21.84
C LYS A 404 22.95 -9.48 -22.75
N PHE A 405 22.74 -8.22 -22.40
CA PHE A 405 21.92 -7.31 -23.20
C PHE A 405 22.34 -5.86 -22.97
N GLU A 406 22.02 -5.01 -23.94
CA GLU A 406 22.23 -3.57 -23.83
C GLU A 406 20.90 -2.90 -23.53
N GLN A 407 20.90 -2.01 -22.54
CA GLN A 407 19.72 -1.25 -22.15
C GLN A 407 19.95 0.24 -22.44
N ASN A 408 19.00 0.85 -23.15
CA ASN A 408 18.97 2.30 -23.32
C ASN A 408 18.51 2.93 -22.00
N ASP A 409 19.38 3.72 -21.40
CA ASP A 409 19.08 4.41 -20.16
C ASP A 409 18.32 5.70 -20.47
N LEU A 410 16.98 5.60 -20.56
CA LEU A 410 16.13 6.70 -21.01
C LEU A 410 15.95 7.80 -19.94
N PHE A 411 16.45 7.60 -18.72
CA PHE A 411 16.14 8.46 -17.56
C PHE A 411 17.36 8.94 -16.74
N GLN A 412 18.59 8.78 -17.24
CA GLN A 412 19.71 9.49 -16.63
C GLN A 412 19.72 10.95 -17.10
N LEU A 413 19.17 11.82 -16.25
CA LEU A 413 19.35 13.26 -16.39
C LEU A 413 20.82 13.69 -16.13
N ALA A 414 21.58 12.88 -15.41
CA ALA A 414 23.00 13.06 -15.12
C ALA A 414 23.88 12.71 -16.34
N SER A 415 24.76 13.61 -16.75
CA SER A 415 25.67 13.40 -17.88
C SER A 415 26.90 12.57 -17.46
N LYS A 416 27.26 11.58 -18.29
CA LYS A 416 28.51 10.79 -18.16
C LYS A 416 29.41 11.06 -19.35
N THR A 417 30.55 11.71 -19.14
CA THR A 417 31.52 12.05 -20.18
C THR A 417 32.67 11.06 -20.14
N LEU A 418 32.90 10.35 -21.24
CA LEU A 418 34.03 9.46 -21.43
C LEU A 418 35.01 10.07 -22.44
N LEU A 419 36.19 10.39 -21.95
CA LEU A 419 37.33 10.82 -22.76
C LEU A 419 38.39 9.72 -22.71
N GLY A 420 39.04 9.45 -23.83
CA GLY A 420 40.07 8.42 -23.84
C GLY A 420 40.94 8.45 -25.08
N ILE A 421 42.17 8.00 -24.91
CA ILE A 421 43.15 7.83 -25.98
C ILE A 421 43.77 6.45 -25.78
N ARG A 422 43.77 5.64 -26.84
CA ARG A 422 44.50 4.37 -26.90
C ARG A 422 45.51 4.43 -28.04
N GLY A 423 46.75 4.11 -27.74
CA GLY A 423 47.81 3.96 -28.73
C GLY A 423 48.26 2.50 -28.82
N GLU A 424 48.40 1.99 -30.02
CA GLU A 424 48.92 0.64 -30.29
C GLU A 424 50.08 0.76 -31.28
N MET A 425 51.24 0.24 -30.89
CA MET A 425 52.45 0.22 -31.70
C MET A 425 52.80 -1.21 -32.07
N ASP A 426 52.80 -1.48 -33.37
CA ASP A 426 53.28 -2.75 -33.92
C ASP A 426 54.82 -2.67 -34.01
N LEU A 427 55.53 -3.18 -33.00
CA LEU A 427 57.01 -3.17 -32.94
C LEU A 427 57.63 -4.19 -33.90
N SER A 428 56.93 -5.30 -34.16
CA SER A 428 57.23 -6.29 -35.20
C SER A 428 55.96 -7.04 -35.61
N GLU A 429 56.03 -7.93 -36.60
CA GLU A 429 54.89 -8.79 -36.98
C GLU A 429 54.34 -9.64 -35.82
N ARG A 430 55.15 -9.83 -34.78
CA ARG A 430 54.85 -10.73 -33.66
C ARG A 430 54.83 -10.04 -32.30
N THR A 431 55.22 -8.76 -32.21
CA THR A 431 55.29 -8.00 -30.95
C THR A 431 54.51 -6.70 -31.06
N LYS A 432 53.57 -6.52 -30.14
CA LYS A 432 52.69 -5.35 -30.04
C LYS A 432 52.79 -4.75 -28.64
N PHE A 433 52.70 -3.44 -28.60
CA PHE A 433 52.65 -2.67 -27.36
C PHE A 433 51.49 -1.69 -27.43
N GLY A 434 50.68 -1.63 -26.38
CA GLY A 434 49.54 -0.76 -26.23
C GLY A 434 49.69 0.14 -25.00
N PHE A 435 49.18 1.36 -25.09
CA PHE A 435 48.91 2.20 -23.93
C PHE A 435 47.48 2.75 -24.03
N THR A 436 46.86 2.95 -22.87
CA THR A 436 45.49 3.47 -22.76
C THR A 436 45.45 4.53 -21.68
N VAL A 437 44.86 5.68 -21.97
CA VAL A 437 44.52 6.71 -20.99
C VAL A 437 43.04 7.01 -21.16
N MET A 438 42.27 6.88 -20.10
CA MET A 438 40.83 7.14 -20.13
C MET A 438 40.41 7.92 -18.89
N ASN A 439 39.45 8.81 -19.05
CA ASN A 439 38.79 9.54 -17.98
C ASN A 439 37.28 9.41 -18.14
N LEU A 440 36.60 9.01 -17.07
CA LEU A 440 35.15 8.99 -16.97
C LEU A 440 34.72 9.96 -15.89
N ASP A 441 34.05 11.04 -16.30
CA ASP A 441 33.51 12.08 -15.42
C ASP A 441 31.97 12.02 -15.40
N GLN A 442 31.40 11.92 -14.21
CA GLN A 442 29.96 11.88 -13.99
C GLN A 442 29.52 13.12 -13.23
N GLN A 443 28.48 13.81 -13.72
CA GLN A 443 27.88 14.96 -13.05
C GLN A 443 26.54 14.61 -12.39
N THR A 444 26.18 15.31 -11.32
CA THR A 444 24.83 15.24 -10.73
C THR A 444 23.99 16.46 -11.10
N LEU A 445 22.67 16.28 -11.16
CA LEU A 445 21.73 17.39 -11.28
C LEU A 445 21.54 18.18 -9.98
N SER A 446 21.81 17.54 -8.85
CA SER A 446 21.57 18.06 -7.51
C SER A 446 22.89 18.18 -6.77
N ASP A 447 23.03 19.24 -5.98
CA ASP A 447 24.12 19.38 -5.02
C ASP A 447 23.90 18.52 -3.77
N LYS A 448 22.65 18.13 -3.50
CA LYS A 448 22.30 17.11 -2.51
C LYS A 448 22.38 15.74 -3.16
N VAL A 449 23.45 15.01 -2.86
CA VAL A 449 23.75 13.68 -3.41
C VAL A 449 23.46 12.61 -2.38
N ARG A 450 22.62 11.63 -2.72
CA ARG A 450 22.28 10.52 -1.82
C ARG A 450 23.34 9.43 -1.85
N LEU A 451 23.35 8.58 -0.82
CA LEU A 451 24.22 7.41 -0.78
C LEU A 451 23.96 6.48 -1.98
N ASN A 452 25.02 6.04 -2.66
CA ASN A 452 25.03 5.28 -3.92
C ASN A 452 24.65 6.07 -5.19
N GLU A 453 24.40 7.37 -5.09
CA GLU A 453 24.18 8.26 -6.24
C GLU A 453 25.38 9.22 -6.45
N GLU A 454 26.53 8.91 -5.85
CA GLU A 454 27.70 9.79 -5.87
C GLU A 454 28.29 9.95 -7.28
N PRO A 455 28.58 11.20 -7.70
CA PRO A 455 29.28 11.43 -8.95
C PRO A 455 30.74 11.04 -8.82
N ILE A 456 31.19 10.16 -9.70
CA ILE A 456 32.58 9.70 -9.76
C ILE A 456 33.37 10.44 -10.85
N ASN A 457 34.67 10.56 -10.65
CA ASN A 457 35.62 10.92 -11.69
C ASN A 457 36.83 10.00 -11.63
N ASN A 458 36.90 9.06 -12.57
CA ASN A 458 37.92 8.02 -12.58
C ASN A 458 38.83 8.17 -13.79
N SER A 459 40.14 8.19 -13.55
CA SER A 459 41.15 8.17 -14.59
C SER A 459 41.91 6.84 -14.59
N ILE A 460 41.96 6.16 -15.73
CA ILE A 460 42.64 4.88 -15.93
C ILE A 460 43.83 5.08 -16.86
N TYR A 461 44.98 4.54 -16.46
CA TYR A 461 46.22 4.50 -17.24
C TYR A 461 46.64 3.05 -17.37
N GLY A 462 46.68 2.52 -18.59
CA GLY A 462 46.98 1.13 -18.88
C GLY A 462 48.13 0.99 -19.86
N PHE A 463 48.90 -0.08 -19.72
CA PHE A 463 49.88 -0.54 -20.68
C PHE A 463 49.68 -2.03 -20.91
N ASP A 464 49.65 -2.43 -22.17
CA ASP A 464 49.50 -3.82 -22.57
C ASP A 464 50.58 -4.21 -23.58
N GLY A 465 50.96 -5.48 -23.57
CA GLY A 465 52.01 -6.00 -24.42
C GLY A 465 51.70 -7.43 -24.82
N GLN A 466 51.95 -7.74 -26.08
CA GLN A 466 51.86 -9.09 -26.59
C GLN A 466 53.10 -9.41 -27.41
N THR A 467 53.72 -10.55 -27.16
CA THR A 467 54.76 -11.10 -28.04
C THR A 467 54.47 -12.55 -28.33
N SER A 468 54.78 -13.00 -29.55
CA SER A 468 54.57 -14.36 -29.99
C SER A 468 55.78 -14.87 -30.76
N GLY A 469 55.97 -16.18 -30.79
CA GLY A 469 57.07 -16.79 -31.52
C GLY A 469 56.90 -18.29 -31.67
N ASP A 470 57.56 -18.85 -32.68
CA ASP A 470 57.54 -20.29 -32.90
C ASP A 470 58.49 -20.97 -31.88
N LEU A 471 58.14 -22.16 -31.39
CA LEU A 471 58.99 -23.03 -30.58
C LEU A 471 59.31 -24.33 -31.32
N PRO A 472 60.17 -24.31 -32.35
CA PRO A 472 60.49 -25.52 -33.12
C PRO A 472 61.12 -26.62 -32.26
N VAL A 473 61.79 -26.26 -31.17
CA VAL A 473 62.38 -27.22 -30.22
C VAL A 473 61.30 -28.06 -29.56
N LEU A 474 60.15 -27.47 -29.22
CA LEU A 474 59.03 -28.20 -28.62
C LEU A 474 58.34 -29.10 -29.65
N THR A 475 58.13 -28.59 -30.88
CA THR A 475 57.62 -29.40 -31.99
C THR A 475 58.49 -30.64 -32.21
N LYS A 476 59.81 -30.45 -32.28
CA LYS A 476 60.77 -31.55 -32.50
C LYS A 476 60.87 -32.49 -31.31
N ALA A 477 60.75 -31.99 -30.07
CA ALA A 477 60.76 -32.83 -28.89
C ALA A 477 59.51 -33.73 -28.82
N LEU A 478 58.34 -33.21 -29.23
CA LEU A 478 57.09 -33.96 -29.32
C LEU A 478 57.12 -34.99 -30.46
N ASP A 479 57.70 -34.64 -31.61
CA ASP A 479 57.91 -35.53 -32.76
C ASP A 479 58.92 -36.66 -32.47
N ALA A 480 59.79 -36.49 -31.47
CA ALA A 480 60.77 -37.49 -31.04
C ALA A 480 60.19 -38.52 -30.04
N LEU A 481 58.96 -38.35 -29.55
CA LEU A 481 58.33 -39.30 -28.66
C LEU A 481 57.80 -40.53 -29.44
N PRO A 482 58.05 -41.76 -28.97
CA PRO A 482 57.53 -42.94 -29.64
C PRO A 482 55.99 -42.91 -29.70
N PHE A 483 55.43 -43.31 -30.84
CA PHE A 483 53.99 -43.32 -31.16
C PHE A 483 53.32 -41.97 -31.49
N PHE A 484 54.08 -40.87 -31.63
CA PHE A 484 53.59 -39.56 -32.12
C PHE A 484 54.41 -39.10 -33.35
N ASP A 485 53.74 -38.59 -34.40
CA ASP A 485 54.36 -37.92 -35.58
C ASP A 485 53.59 -36.62 -35.79
N THR A 486 54.25 -35.48 -35.57
CA THR A 486 53.59 -34.16 -35.66
C THR A 486 54.46 -33.13 -36.36
N LYS A 487 53.95 -32.64 -37.49
CA LYS A 487 54.55 -31.57 -38.30
C LYS A 487 53.90 -30.20 -38.03
N ALA A 488 52.92 -30.16 -37.14
CA ALA A 488 52.26 -28.93 -36.74
C ALA A 488 53.23 -28.05 -35.94
N LYS A 489 53.38 -26.78 -36.33
CA LYS A 489 54.28 -25.85 -35.63
C LYS A 489 53.75 -25.57 -34.23
N SER A 490 54.62 -25.71 -33.23
CA SER A 490 54.40 -25.18 -31.88
C SER A 490 54.76 -23.69 -31.87
N ASP A 491 53.93 -22.88 -31.23
CA ASP A 491 54.18 -21.46 -30.97
C ASP A 491 53.90 -21.13 -29.50
N PHE A 492 54.37 -19.96 -29.07
CA PHE A 492 54.01 -19.37 -27.79
C PHE A 492 53.46 -17.97 -28.03
N THR A 493 52.55 -17.56 -27.15
CA THR A 493 52.10 -16.17 -27.06
C THR A 493 52.14 -15.75 -25.59
N LEU A 494 52.92 -14.73 -25.29
CA LEU A 494 52.96 -14.08 -23.99
C LEU A 494 52.18 -12.78 -24.06
N ARG A 495 51.25 -12.58 -23.12
CA ARG A 495 50.47 -11.36 -22.95
C ARG A 495 50.64 -10.85 -21.53
N GLY A 496 50.79 -9.54 -21.40
CA GLY A 496 50.82 -8.85 -20.12
C GLY A 496 50.05 -7.56 -20.22
N GLU A 497 49.33 -7.22 -19.15
CA GLU A 497 48.61 -5.95 -19.01
C GLU A 497 48.83 -5.44 -17.59
N VAL A 498 49.07 -4.14 -17.47
CA VAL A 498 49.12 -3.43 -16.20
C VAL A 498 48.26 -2.17 -16.33
N ALA A 499 47.40 -1.94 -15.36
CA ALA A 499 46.58 -0.74 -15.31
C ALA A 499 46.61 -0.13 -13.91
N TYR A 500 46.65 1.19 -13.86
CA TYR A 500 46.53 2.00 -12.67
C TYR A 500 45.28 2.87 -12.81
N MET A 501 44.47 2.90 -11.75
CA MET A 501 43.31 3.78 -11.67
C MET A 501 43.55 4.83 -10.59
N SER A 502 43.36 6.09 -10.94
CA SER A 502 43.27 7.21 -10.02
C SER A 502 41.80 7.58 -9.85
N PRO A 503 41.13 7.13 -8.78
CA PRO A 503 39.73 7.42 -8.55
C PRO A 503 39.53 8.73 -7.77
N ASP A 504 38.56 9.53 -8.18
CA ASP A 504 37.83 10.44 -7.29
C ASP A 504 36.43 9.83 -7.07
N PRO A 505 36.19 9.20 -5.91
CA PRO A 505 34.94 8.49 -5.65
C PRO A 505 33.74 9.42 -5.44
N ASN A 506 33.97 10.72 -5.22
CA ASN A 506 32.89 11.69 -5.07
C ASN A 506 33.37 13.11 -5.42
N THR A 507 32.97 13.62 -6.58
CA THR A 507 33.35 14.97 -7.02
C THR A 507 32.63 16.09 -6.27
N LYS A 508 31.57 15.79 -5.51
CA LYS A 508 30.91 16.74 -4.62
C LYS A 508 31.62 16.77 -3.27
N LYS A 509 32.30 17.90 -3.01
CA LYS A 509 33.08 18.12 -1.80
C LYS A 509 32.31 18.95 -0.78
N SER A 510 32.61 18.74 0.50
CA SER A 510 32.02 19.51 1.60
C SER A 510 32.39 20.99 1.49
N THR A 511 31.43 21.86 1.78
CA THR A 511 31.64 23.30 1.93
C THR A 511 32.05 23.67 3.36
N ILE A 512 32.03 22.72 4.30
CA ILE A 512 32.44 22.92 5.70
C ILE A 512 33.98 22.89 5.76
N PRO A 513 34.64 23.96 6.25
CA PRO A 513 36.10 24.04 6.27
C PRO A 513 36.79 22.89 7.03
N ASP A 514 36.18 22.41 8.11
CA ASP A 514 36.71 21.34 8.96
C ASP A 514 36.74 19.97 8.26
N ASP A 515 35.91 19.78 7.23
CA ASP A 515 35.85 18.53 6.44
C ASP A 515 36.99 18.43 5.41
N GLN A 516 37.85 19.45 5.30
CA GLN A 516 39.04 19.47 4.45
C GLN A 516 38.78 19.07 2.98
N GLY A 517 37.60 19.37 2.45
CA GLY A 517 37.21 19.01 1.10
C GLY A 517 36.93 17.52 0.90
N ALA A 518 36.57 16.79 1.96
CA ALA A 518 36.06 15.41 1.85
C ALA A 518 34.79 15.34 0.98
N GLY A 519 34.56 14.18 0.37
CA GLY A 519 33.33 13.93 -0.38
C GLY A 519 32.11 13.90 0.54
N ILE A 520 30.98 14.47 0.09
CA ILE A 520 29.73 14.49 0.86
C ILE A 520 28.65 13.61 0.24
N ALA A 521 27.96 12.85 1.08
CA ALA A 521 26.76 12.11 0.73
C ALA A 521 25.74 12.25 1.85
N TYR A 522 24.48 12.46 1.48
CA TYR A 522 23.37 12.59 2.40
C TYR A 522 22.80 11.20 2.68
N ILE A 523 22.85 10.79 3.95
CA ILE A 523 22.16 9.58 4.44
C ILE A 523 20.65 9.84 4.44
N ASP A 524 20.24 11.04 4.82
CA ASP A 524 18.88 11.56 4.73
C ASP A 524 18.94 13.08 4.53
N ASP A 525 18.14 13.60 3.61
CA ASP A 525 18.00 15.03 3.34
C ASP A 525 16.74 15.64 3.98
N PHE A 526 15.90 14.80 4.61
CA PHE A 526 14.58 15.11 5.16
C PHE A 526 13.59 15.76 4.17
N GLU A 527 13.93 15.87 2.88
CA GLU A 527 13.06 16.47 1.86
C GLU A 527 11.82 15.60 1.62
N GLY A 528 12.01 14.28 1.66
CA GLY A 528 10.92 13.30 1.53
C GLY A 528 10.13 13.03 2.82
N ALA A 529 10.57 13.57 3.96
CA ALA A 529 9.96 13.28 5.25
C ALA A 529 8.64 14.02 5.47
N LYS A 530 8.42 15.14 4.77
CA LYS A 530 7.18 15.91 4.85
C LYS A 530 6.18 15.42 3.81
N ARG A 531 5.15 14.70 4.26
CA ARG A 531 3.99 14.37 3.44
C ARG A 531 2.83 15.30 3.76
N ILE A 532 2.32 15.96 2.72
CA ILE A 532 1.21 16.92 2.83
C ILE A 532 0.00 16.36 2.10
N ILE A 533 -1.14 16.29 2.79
CA ILE A 533 -2.44 16.01 2.17
C ILE A 533 -3.14 17.36 2.02
N PRO A 534 -3.21 17.95 0.80
CA PRO A 534 -3.85 19.24 0.63
C PRO A 534 -5.37 19.12 0.81
N LEU A 535 -5.90 19.88 1.77
CA LEU A 535 -7.35 19.98 2.01
C LEU A 535 -8.08 20.90 1.04
N GLY A 536 -7.43 21.42 -0.01
CA GLY A 536 -8.08 22.20 -1.07
C GLY A 536 -8.76 23.50 -0.61
N ILE A 537 -8.34 24.62 -1.17
CA ILE A 537 -8.89 25.95 -0.84
C ILE A 537 -10.05 26.38 -1.76
N GLY A 538 -10.44 25.55 -2.73
CA GLY A 538 -11.54 25.86 -3.64
C GLY A 538 -12.89 25.79 -2.93
N TYR A 539 -13.73 26.83 -3.05
CA TYR A 539 -15.02 26.90 -2.35
C TYR A 539 -15.93 25.71 -2.67
N GLY A 540 -15.93 25.24 -3.92
CA GLY A 540 -16.71 24.09 -4.38
C GLY A 540 -16.24 22.73 -3.85
N LEU A 541 -15.17 22.68 -3.05
CA LEU A 541 -14.72 21.46 -2.35
C LEU A 541 -15.33 21.34 -0.94
N TRP A 542 -15.91 22.41 -0.44
CA TRP A 542 -16.51 22.48 0.89
C TRP A 542 -18.03 22.47 0.76
N ARG A 543 -18.70 21.92 1.76
CA ARG A 543 -20.16 21.86 1.88
C ARG A 543 -20.57 22.41 3.24
N ASP A 544 -21.83 22.73 3.39
CA ASP A 544 -22.40 23.14 4.67
C ASP A 544 -22.24 22.03 5.70
N ALA A 545 -22.04 22.40 6.97
CA ALA A 545 -21.75 21.45 8.04
C ALA A 545 -23.04 20.90 8.67
N SER A 546 -23.01 19.60 9.02
CA SER A 546 -23.99 19.00 9.92
C SER A 546 -23.82 19.55 11.35
N PRO A 547 -24.82 19.38 12.24
CA PRO A 547 -24.67 19.76 13.63
C PRO A 547 -23.42 19.13 14.28
N PRO A 548 -22.56 19.94 14.92
CA PRO A 548 -21.36 19.41 15.57
C PRO A 548 -21.76 18.51 16.75
N LEU A 549 -20.90 17.55 17.10
CA LEU A 549 -21.17 16.62 18.21
C LEU A 549 -21.42 17.34 19.54
N PHE A 550 -20.80 18.50 19.75
CA PHE A 550 -20.99 19.33 20.94
C PHE A 550 -21.27 20.77 20.56
N GLN A 551 -22.27 21.36 21.20
CA GLN A 551 -22.64 22.76 21.06
C GLN A 551 -22.91 23.41 22.42
N ALA A 552 -22.17 24.46 22.75
CA ALA A 552 -22.23 25.12 24.05
C ALA A 552 -23.59 25.75 24.44
N ASN A 553 -24.50 25.96 23.46
CA ASN A 553 -25.83 26.52 23.71
C ASN A 553 -26.86 25.47 24.15
N VAL A 554 -26.61 24.20 23.85
CA VAL A 554 -27.57 23.10 24.06
C VAL A 554 -26.97 22.02 24.97
N ASP A 555 -25.70 21.71 24.79
CA ASP A 555 -25.04 20.58 25.43
C ASP A 555 -24.32 21.00 26.72
N ALA A 556 -24.50 20.21 27.77
CA ALA A 556 -23.75 20.35 29.02
C ALA A 556 -22.41 19.59 28.99
N ASP A 557 -22.32 18.49 28.23
CA ASP A 557 -21.13 17.65 28.06
C ASP A 557 -21.15 16.99 26.68
N ILE A 558 -19.97 16.71 26.12
CA ILE A 558 -19.77 16.06 24.82
C ILE A 558 -20.15 14.57 24.83
N LYS A 559 -20.20 13.92 26.01
CA LYS A 559 -20.50 12.48 26.13
C LYS A 559 -21.97 12.14 26.02
N THR A 560 -22.84 13.09 26.35
CA THR A 560 -24.30 12.95 26.30
C THR A 560 -24.88 14.16 25.57
N PRO A 561 -24.56 14.31 24.28
CA PRO A 561 -25.04 15.45 23.52
C PRO A 561 -26.54 15.29 23.27
N ALA A 562 -27.26 16.39 23.06
CA ALA A 562 -28.67 16.40 22.73
C ALA A 562 -28.95 15.71 21.38
N GLU A 563 -30.19 15.74 20.92
CA GLU A 563 -30.50 15.31 19.55
C GLU A 563 -30.10 16.40 18.53
N ASP A 564 -29.73 16.00 17.32
CA ASP A 564 -29.37 16.94 16.23
C ASP A 564 -30.50 17.93 15.92
N THR A 565 -31.76 17.47 16.06
CA THR A 565 -32.97 18.31 15.95
C THR A 565 -33.02 19.48 16.93
N THR A 566 -32.26 19.40 18.03
CA THR A 566 -32.14 20.47 19.01
C THR A 566 -30.92 21.35 18.72
N ARG A 567 -29.78 20.76 18.36
CA ARG A 567 -28.56 21.52 18.03
C ARG A 567 -28.71 22.41 16.80
N ILE A 568 -29.41 21.94 15.77
CA ILE A 568 -29.63 22.71 14.54
C ILE A 568 -30.32 24.08 14.81
N LYS A 569 -31.06 24.21 15.92
CA LYS A 569 -31.83 25.42 16.29
C LYS A 569 -30.97 26.64 16.64
N SER A 570 -29.68 26.46 16.85
CA SER A 570 -28.71 27.55 17.09
C SER A 570 -27.69 27.69 15.97
N LYS A 571 -27.96 27.07 14.80
CA LYS A 571 -27.14 27.27 13.61
C LYS A 571 -27.29 28.71 13.13
N ALA A 572 -26.17 29.39 13.04
CA ALA A 572 -26.05 30.76 12.56
C ALA A 572 -25.46 30.81 11.16
N ARG A 573 -25.52 31.98 10.52
CA ARG A 573 -25.15 32.14 9.12
C ARG A 573 -23.65 31.99 8.91
N THR A 574 -23.27 31.02 8.10
CA THR A 574 -21.90 30.83 7.58
C THR A 574 -21.95 30.81 6.07
N TYR A 575 -21.01 31.48 5.42
CA TYR A 575 -20.78 31.36 3.99
C TYR A 575 -19.30 31.45 3.66
N TRP A 576 -18.90 30.82 2.56
CA TRP A 576 -17.51 30.75 2.13
C TRP A 576 -17.39 30.92 0.62
N TYR A 577 -16.31 31.54 0.20
CA TYR A 577 -16.04 31.79 -1.21
C TYR A 577 -14.55 32.00 -1.45
N ASN A 578 -14.13 31.91 -2.72
CA ASN A 578 -12.82 32.38 -3.12
C ASN A 578 -12.96 33.85 -3.60
N PRO A 579 -12.27 34.81 -2.97
CA PRO A 579 -12.27 36.20 -3.45
C PRO A 579 -11.74 36.29 -4.89
N SER A 580 -12.22 37.27 -5.65
CA SER A 580 -11.74 37.55 -7.02
C SER A 580 -10.29 38.02 -7.05
N GLU A 581 -9.88 38.78 -6.02
CA GLU A 581 -8.49 39.21 -5.83
C GLU A 581 -7.68 38.09 -5.18
N MET A 582 -6.60 37.68 -5.85
CA MET A 582 -5.67 36.69 -5.31
C MET A 582 -4.72 37.34 -4.29
N THR A 583 -4.32 36.57 -3.28
CA THR A 583 -3.40 37.03 -2.22
C THR A 583 -1.95 36.85 -2.65
N SER A 584 -1.06 37.77 -2.28
CA SER A 584 0.37 37.59 -2.54
C SER A 584 0.94 36.49 -1.65
N ILE A 585 1.83 35.66 -2.20
CA ILE A 585 2.52 34.63 -1.41
C ILE A 585 3.33 35.25 -0.24
N ASN A 586 3.82 36.48 -0.41
CA ASN A 586 4.58 37.18 0.62
C ASN A 586 3.72 37.64 1.80
N ASP A 587 2.41 37.86 1.59
CA ASP A 587 1.49 38.15 2.69
C ASP A 587 1.29 36.94 3.62
N ILE A 588 1.65 35.74 3.15
CA ILE A 588 1.52 34.48 3.89
C ILE A 588 2.86 34.05 4.50
N TYR A 589 3.92 34.02 3.67
CA TYR A 589 5.21 33.46 4.07
C TYR A 589 6.23 34.52 4.53
N GLY A 590 6.02 35.79 4.17
CA GLY A 590 6.92 36.89 4.54
C GLY A 590 8.26 36.90 3.78
N PHE A 591 9.17 37.71 4.32
CA PHE A 591 10.52 37.93 3.82
C PHE A 591 11.55 37.48 4.86
N ASP A 592 12.72 37.05 4.39
CA ASP A 592 13.85 36.69 5.24
C ASP A 592 14.60 37.94 5.76
N GLU A 593 15.65 37.73 6.54
CA GLU A 593 16.47 38.80 7.13
C GLU A 593 17.17 39.69 6.09
N ASN A 594 17.34 39.20 4.86
CA ASN A 594 17.95 39.94 3.74
C ASN A 594 16.89 40.61 2.86
N GLY A 595 15.61 40.49 3.21
CA GLY A 595 14.49 41.04 2.46
C GLY A 595 14.10 40.22 1.22
N GLU A 596 14.59 38.99 1.08
CA GLU A 596 14.16 38.08 0.01
C GLU A 596 12.89 37.32 0.43
N SER A 597 12.02 37.03 -0.53
CA SER A 597 10.84 36.18 -0.29
C SER A 597 11.26 34.81 0.25
N ILE A 598 10.72 34.43 1.42
CA ILE A 598 11.00 33.12 2.05
C ILE A 598 10.61 31.98 1.11
N LYS A 599 9.52 32.16 0.34
CA LYS A 599 9.05 31.19 -0.64
C LYS A 599 9.30 31.68 -2.06
N LYS A 600 10.33 31.12 -2.72
CA LYS A 600 10.66 31.41 -4.12
C LYS A 600 9.77 30.61 -5.06
N VAL A 601 9.10 31.30 -5.99
CA VAL A 601 8.19 30.71 -6.97
C VAL A 601 8.55 31.16 -8.38
N ALA A 602 8.09 30.39 -9.38
CA ALA A 602 8.27 30.78 -10.78
C ALA A 602 7.50 32.09 -11.07
N LYS A 603 7.95 32.81 -12.11
CA LYS A 603 7.31 34.06 -12.53
C LYS A 603 5.84 33.81 -12.89
N GLY A 604 4.92 34.55 -12.28
CA GLY A 604 3.47 34.40 -12.46
C GLY A 604 2.78 33.44 -11.49
N GLN A 605 3.51 32.89 -10.51
CA GLN A 605 2.96 32.04 -9.43
C GLN A 605 3.07 32.68 -8.04
N ASP A 606 3.27 33.99 -7.99
CA ASP A 606 3.37 34.81 -6.78
C ASP A 606 2.01 35.15 -6.15
N GLN A 607 0.92 34.80 -6.83
CA GLN A 607 -0.44 34.94 -6.36
C GLN A 607 -1.06 33.58 -6.01
N ILE A 608 -1.76 33.53 -4.89
CA ILE A 608 -2.44 32.34 -4.38
C ILE A 608 -3.90 32.66 -4.05
N THR A 609 -4.79 31.78 -4.45
CA THR A 609 -6.20 31.84 -4.05
C THR A 609 -6.30 31.58 -2.54
N VAL A 610 -7.29 32.17 -1.88
CA VAL A 610 -7.60 31.90 -0.47
C VAL A 610 -9.07 31.55 -0.33
N LEU A 611 -9.42 30.79 0.71
CA LEU A 611 -10.81 30.56 1.09
C LEU A 611 -11.20 31.61 2.14
N SER A 612 -12.14 32.48 1.79
CA SER A 612 -12.73 33.42 2.73
C SER A 612 -13.92 32.75 3.40
N LEU A 613 -13.94 32.71 4.73
CA LEU A 613 -15.06 32.19 5.53
C LEU A 613 -15.63 33.32 6.38
N ASN A 614 -16.92 33.58 6.23
CA ASN A 614 -17.65 34.57 7.00
C ASN A 614 -18.64 33.87 7.91
N TYR A 615 -18.62 34.24 9.19
CA TYR A 615 -19.51 33.73 10.22
C TYR A 615 -20.20 34.90 10.91
N ASN A 616 -21.54 34.87 10.94
CA ASN A 616 -22.34 35.86 11.65
C ASN A 616 -23.24 35.18 12.69
N PRO A 617 -22.87 35.24 13.99
CA PRO A 617 -23.58 34.52 15.04
C PRO A 617 -24.99 35.05 15.32
N THR A 618 -25.35 36.25 14.86
CA THR A 618 -26.68 36.85 15.12
C THR A 618 -27.65 36.70 13.98
N VAL A 619 -27.24 36.06 12.87
CA VAL A 619 -28.10 35.84 11.69
C VAL A 619 -28.37 34.35 11.57
N ARG A 620 -29.61 33.99 11.25
CA ARG A 620 -30.06 32.61 11.08
C ARG A 620 -29.27 31.92 9.97
N GLY A 621 -28.84 30.68 10.20
CA GLY A 621 -28.26 29.82 9.17
C GLY A 621 -29.30 29.00 8.41
N THR A 622 -28.87 28.36 7.33
CA THR A 622 -29.64 27.38 6.52
C THR A 622 -30.28 26.29 7.40
N TYR A 623 -31.52 25.93 7.10
CA TYR A 623 -32.31 24.87 7.74
C TYR A 623 -32.51 25.01 9.27
N ASN A 624 -32.28 26.20 9.83
CA ASN A 624 -32.61 26.49 11.21
C ASN A 624 -34.10 26.87 11.34
N PHE A 625 -34.93 25.88 11.66
CA PHE A 625 -36.37 26.03 11.89
C PHE A 625 -36.73 26.12 13.39
N SER A 626 -35.89 26.77 14.20
CA SER A 626 -36.19 26.94 15.64
C SER A 626 -37.54 27.61 15.85
N PRO A 627 -38.43 27.06 16.70
CA PRO A 627 -39.70 27.71 17.00
C PRO A 627 -39.54 28.97 17.85
N ASP A 628 -38.34 29.22 18.40
CA ASP A 628 -38.00 30.40 19.20
C ASP A 628 -36.55 30.85 18.92
N LEU A 629 -36.36 31.54 17.79
CA LEU A 629 -35.06 32.09 17.39
C LEU A 629 -34.56 33.18 18.34
N ARG A 630 -35.44 33.86 19.09
CA ARG A 630 -34.99 34.86 20.07
C ARG A 630 -34.16 34.20 21.16
N THR A 631 -34.63 33.06 21.68
CA THR A 631 -33.89 32.30 22.68
C THR A 631 -32.73 31.52 22.08
N THR A 632 -32.94 30.80 20.96
CA THR A 632 -31.93 29.86 20.46
C THR A 632 -30.82 30.50 19.63
N LEU A 633 -31.03 31.69 19.07
CA LEU A 633 -30.06 32.42 18.26
C LEU A 633 -29.63 33.75 18.92
N LEU A 634 -30.56 34.58 19.39
CA LEU A 634 -30.23 35.95 19.82
C LEU A 634 -29.85 36.09 21.30
N ALA A 635 -30.31 35.20 22.19
CA ALA A 635 -30.04 35.34 23.62
C ALA A 635 -28.54 35.20 23.96
N GLU A 636 -27.86 34.24 23.32
CA GLU A 636 -26.44 33.95 23.55
C GLU A 636 -25.68 33.73 22.22
N PRO A 637 -25.50 34.77 21.38
CA PRO A 637 -24.92 34.60 20.04
C PRO A 637 -23.50 34.03 20.04
N ARG A 638 -22.74 34.27 21.11
CA ARG A 638 -21.37 33.74 21.27
C ARG A 638 -21.30 32.22 21.39
N LYS A 639 -22.43 31.57 21.67
CA LYS A 639 -22.55 30.11 21.81
C LYS A 639 -23.22 29.44 20.60
N ASN A 640 -23.63 30.23 19.60
CA ASN A 640 -24.11 29.69 18.33
C ASN A 640 -22.96 29.07 17.55
N TRP A 641 -23.31 28.24 16.57
CA TRP A 641 -22.36 27.55 15.72
C TRP A 641 -22.68 27.78 14.24
N GLY A 642 -21.67 27.56 13.41
CA GLY A 642 -21.78 27.53 11.97
C GLY A 642 -20.45 27.05 11.41
N GLY A 643 -20.47 26.36 10.27
CA GLY A 643 -19.26 25.70 9.80
C GLY A 643 -19.38 25.17 8.38
N VAL A 644 -18.27 24.57 7.94
CA VAL A 644 -18.15 23.91 6.64
C VAL A 644 -17.49 22.55 6.85
N GLN A 645 -17.82 21.58 6.02
CA GLN A 645 -17.24 20.25 6.06
C GLN A 645 -16.76 19.82 4.67
N ARG A 646 -15.80 18.90 4.64
CA ARG A 646 -15.35 18.22 3.42
C ARG A 646 -14.86 16.82 3.73
N LEU A 647 -14.93 15.96 2.72
CA LEU A 647 -14.20 14.70 2.74
C LEU A 647 -12.70 14.98 2.54
N ILE A 648 -11.85 14.45 3.43
CA ILE A 648 -10.39 14.69 3.38
C ILE A 648 -9.80 14.05 2.12
N SER A 649 -10.04 12.76 1.91
CA SER A 649 -9.68 11.99 0.72
C SER A 649 -10.36 10.62 0.76
N THR A 650 -10.74 10.08 -0.40
CA THR A 650 -11.22 8.69 -0.52
C THR A 650 -10.08 7.66 -0.42
N THR A 651 -8.82 8.09 -0.60
CA THR A 651 -7.65 7.20 -0.63
C THR A 651 -6.79 7.26 0.65
N ALA A 652 -6.99 8.28 1.49
CA ALA A 652 -6.24 8.50 2.73
C ALA A 652 -7.16 8.55 3.95
N LEU A 653 -7.95 7.49 4.15
CA LEU A 653 -8.84 7.33 5.31
C LEU A 653 -8.09 6.97 6.60
N ASP A 654 -6.88 6.42 6.50
CA ASP A 654 -6.05 6.02 7.64
C ASP A 654 -4.86 6.99 7.83
N LEU A 655 -5.11 8.09 8.55
CA LEU A 655 -4.09 9.09 8.87
C LEU A 655 -2.91 8.52 9.69
N VAL A 656 -3.12 7.41 10.40
CA VAL A 656 -2.07 6.73 11.18
C VAL A 656 -1.11 6.01 10.26
N ARG A 657 -1.62 5.24 9.29
CA ARG A 657 -0.80 4.62 8.25
C ARG A 657 -0.03 5.66 7.45
N GLU A 658 -0.68 6.78 7.17
CA GLU A 658 -0.08 7.89 6.43
C GLU A 658 0.88 8.77 7.27
N ASN A 659 1.06 8.48 8.56
CA ASN A 659 1.89 9.20 9.54
C ASN A 659 1.63 10.72 9.58
N ILE A 660 0.36 11.12 9.59
CA ILE A 660 -0.05 12.52 9.64
C ILE A 660 -0.10 13.01 11.09
N ASN A 661 0.72 14.00 11.42
CA ASN A 661 0.90 14.50 12.79
C ASN A 661 0.41 15.93 13.02
N PHE A 662 0.24 16.73 11.96
CA PHE A 662 -0.05 18.15 12.06
C PHE A 662 -1.16 18.57 11.10
N ILE A 663 -1.95 19.54 11.55
CA ILE A 663 -2.84 20.33 10.70
C ILE A 663 -2.20 21.72 10.60
N GLU A 664 -1.76 22.10 9.41
CA GLU A 664 -1.17 23.41 9.14
C GLU A 664 -2.21 24.31 8.45
N VAL A 665 -2.53 25.45 9.05
CA VAL A 665 -3.45 26.45 8.49
C VAL A 665 -2.87 27.85 8.67
N TRP A 666 -2.95 28.66 7.62
CA TRP A 666 -2.66 30.10 7.68
C TRP A 666 -3.99 30.84 7.75
N VAL A 667 -4.20 31.61 8.82
CA VAL A 667 -5.45 32.32 9.07
C VAL A 667 -5.18 33.81 9.17
N ARG A 668 -5.96 34.61 8.41
CA ARG A 668 -6.00 36.07 8.51
C ARG A 668 -7.42 36.49 8.90
N VAL A 669 -7.54 37.28 9.95
CA VAL A 669 -8.83 37.86 10.35
C VAL A 669 -9.00 39.20 9.63
N ASN A 670 -9.94 39.25 8.68
CA ASN A 670 -10.26 40.47 7.92
C ASN A 670 -11.27 41.38 8.64
N LYS A 671 -12.16 40.80 9.45
CA LYS A 671 -13.19 41.54 10.21
C LYS A 671 -13.34 40.96 11.62
N GLY A 672 -13.34 41.84 12.62
CA GLY A 672 -13.38 41.47 14.03
C GLY A 672 -11.99 41.44 14.69
N THR A 673 -11.96 41.06 15.97
CA THR A 673 -10.73 41.00 16.79
C THR A 673 -10.47 39.55 17.20
N ILE A 674 -9.19 39.18 17.29
CA ILE A 674 -8.80 37.89 17.88
C ILE A 674 -8.80 38.04 19.39
N ASP A 675 -9.65 37.27 20.08
CA ASP A 675 -9.73 37.23 21.54
C ASP A 675 -9.97 35.79 22.02
N SER A 676 -9.79 35.53 23.32
CA SER A 676 -9.88 34.18 23.89
C SER A 676 -11.30 33.60 23.94
N THR A 677 -12.33 34.41 23.68
CA THR A 677 -13.75 34.03 23.75
C THR A 677 -14.29 33.47 22.45
N ARG A 678 -13.54 33.59 21.36
CA ARG A 678 -13.88 33.04 20.04
C ARG A 678 -13.13 31.73 19.82
N LYS A 679 -13.84 30.71 19.32
CA LYS A 679 -13.29 29.37 19.11
C LYS A 679 -13.52 28.93 17.67
N VAL A 680 -12.51 28.31 17.09
CA VAL A 680 -12.63 27.54 15.85
C VAL A 680 -12.41 26.09 16.25
N TYR A 681 -13.36 25.23 15.87
CA TYR A 681 -13.27 23.80 16.07
C TYR A 681 -12.90 23.15 14.73
N ILE A 682 -11.99 22.18 14.78
CA ILE A 682 -11.62 21.36 13.63
C ILE A 682 -11.94 19.93 14.02
N ASP A 683 -13.12 19.47 13.59
CA ASP A 683 -13.54 18.10 13.81
C ASP A 683 -12.90 17.20 12.75
N LEU A 684 -12.31 16.09 13.20
CA LEU A 684 -11.67 15.09 12.35
C LEU A 684 -12.20 13.71 12.69
N GLY A 685 -12.60 12.96 11.66
CA GLY A 685 -13.06 11.58 11.81
C GLY A 685 -14.34 11.33 11.02
N SER A 686 -15.21 10.49 11.58
CA SER A 686 -16.53 10.21 11.02
C SER A 686 -17.49 11.32 11.44
N ILE A 687 -17.76 12.24 10.51
CA ILE A 687 -18.70 13.34 10.67
C ILE A 687 -19.96 13.01 9.87
N SER A 688 -21.13 13.35 10.41
CA SER A 688 -22.39 13.18 9.69
C SER A 688 -22.39 14.02 8.41
N GLU A 689 -22.76 13.43 7.28
CA GLU A 689 -23.02 14.20 6.05
C GLU A 689 -24.42 14.87 6.07
N ASP A 690 -25.25 14.52 7.06
CA ASP A 690 -26.64 14.93 7.18
C ASP A 690 -26.77 16.37 7.69
N VAL A 691 -27.00 17.30 6.76
CA VAL A 691 -27.22 18.72 7.06
C VAL A 691 -28.70 19.00 7.38
N LEU A 692 -29.61 18.25 6.76
CA LEU A 692 -31.06 18.40 6.88
C LEU A 692 -31.61 17.32 7.82
N ILE A 693 -31.96 17.68 9.04
CA ILE A 693 -32.39 16.70 10.05
C ILE A 693 -33.83 16.19 9.79
N VAL A 694 -33.98 15.31 8.80
CA VAL A 694 -35.21 14.59 8.44
C VAL A 694 -35.06 13.08 8.67
N PRO A 695 -36.16 12.31 8.77
CA PRO A 695 -36.06 10.85 8.90
C PRO A 695 -35.26 10.26 7.74
N ARG A 696 -34.14 9.58 8.06
CA ARG A 696 -33.21 9.03 7.07
C ARG A 696 -33.93 8.19 6.02
N ASN A 697 -33.90 8.67 4.78
CA ASN A 697 -34.13 7.84 3.60
C ASN A 697 -32.75 7.47 3.00
N THR A 698 -32.62 6.37 2.27
CA THR A 698 -31.30 5.92 1.73
C THR A 698 -30.85 6.67 0.48
N ALA A 699 -31.63 7.64 0.00
CA ALA A 699 -31.24 8.46 -1.13
C ALA A 699 -30.45 9.66 -0.59
N PRO A 700 -29.33 10.04 -1.22
CA PRO A 700 -28.68 11.31 -0.89
C PRO A 700 -29.64 12.45 -1.21
N ASP A 701 -29.82 13.36 -0.26
CA ASP A 701 -30.54 14.62 -0.47
C ASP A 701 -29.82 15.41 -1.56
N THR A 702 -30.54 15.75 -2.62
CA THR A 702 -29.95 16.33 -3.84
C THR A 702 -31.01 17.12 -4.60
N GLU A 703 -30.61 18.28 -5.12
CA GLU A 703 -31.43 19.11 -6.01
C GLU A 703 -31.61 18.47 -7.40
N ASP A 704 -30.60 17.71 -7.86
CA ASP A 704 -30.60 16.99 -9.15
C ASP A 704 -31.64 15.86 -9.20
N LYS A 705 -32.83 16.13 -9.75
CA LYS A 705 -33.93 15.16 -9.93
C LYS A 705 -33.96 14.61 -11.36
N GLY A 706 -33.62 13.33 -11.56
CA GLY A 706 -33.78 12.66 -12.86
C GLY A 706 -32.79 11.52 -13.15
N ALA A 707 -32.84 10.95 -14.36
CA ALA A 707 -31.94 9.88 -14.81
C ALA A 707 -30.51 10.37 -15.13
N PHE A 708 -30.32 11.69 -15.28
CA PHE A 708 -29.03 12.30 -15.58
C PHE A 708 -28.78 13.45 -14.61
N LYS A 709 -28.03 13.18 -13.53
CA LYS A 709 -27.43 14.20 -12.66
C LYS A 709 -26.35 14.94 -13.46
N ASN A 710 -26.76 15.93 -14.23
CA ASN A 710 -25.93 16.56 -15.25
C ASN A 710 -25.20 17.81 -14.73
N GLY A 711 -25.53 18.29 -13.53
CA GLY A 711 -24.93 19.49 -12.93
C GLY A 711 -25.20 20.76 -13.73
N ILE A 712 -26.35 20.83 -14.42
CA ILE A 712 -26.77 21.97 -15.23
C ILE A 712 -27.90 22.69 -14.50
N LEU A 713 -27.77 24.02 -14.36
CA LEU A 713 -28.79 24.89 -13.78
C LEU A 713 -30.14 24.69 -14.50
N ASN A 714 -31.16 24.23 -13.77
CA ASN A 714 -32.50 24.01 -14.25
C ASN A 714 -33.52 24.44 -13.18
N GLU A 715 -34.39 25.39 -13.54
CA GLU A 715 -35.34 26.05 -12.65
C GLU A 715 -36.35 25.09 -11.98
N GLY A 716 -36.52 23.87 -12.50
CA GLY A 716 -37.36 22.83 -11.89
C GLY A 716 -36.64 21.86 -10.93
N GLU A 717 -35.31 21.89 -10.88
CA GLU A 717 -34.46 20.99 -10.09
C GLU A 717 -33.76 21.75 -8.94
N ASP A 718 -33.29 22.97 -9.22
CA ASP A 718 -32.51 23.84 -8.32
C ASP A 718 -33.37 24.43 -7.18
N THR A 719 -33.73 23.57 -6.23
CA THR A 719 -34.67 23.84 -5.12
C THR A 719 -34.04 23.59 -3.76
N GLY A 720 -32.71 23.76 -3.66
CA GLY A 720 -31.97 23.43 -2.44
C GLY A 720 -31.89 21.93 -2.16
N ILE A 721 -31.23 21.56 -1.05
CA ILE A 721 -31.08 20.14 -0.68
C ILE A 721 -32.35 19.56 -0.06
N ASP A 722 -33.31 20.38 0.37
CA ASP A 722 -34.63 19.92 0.82
C ASP A 722 -35.57 19.59 -0.36
N GLY A 723 -35.23 20.05 -1.56
CA GLY A 723 -35.95 19.80 -2.80
C GLY A 723 -37.30 20.49 -2.87
N LEU A 724 -37.50 21.58 -2.11
CA LEU A 724 -38.72 22.38 -2.03
C LEU A 724 -38.53 23.74 -2.71
N THR A 725 -39.56 24.23 -3.40
CA THR A 725 -39.56 25.64 -3.82
C THR A 725 -39.93 26.56 -2.66
N ASP A 726 -39.57 27.85 -2.71
CA ASP A 726 -39.99 28.85 -1.70
C ASP A 726 -41.50 28.78 -1.37
N GLU A 727 -42.34 28.50 -2.37
CA GLU A 727 -43.79 28.34 -2.17
C GLU A 727 -44.14 27.09 -1.36
N GLN A 728 -43.47 25.97 -1.63
CA GLN A 728 -43.65 24.73 -0.89
C GLN A 728 -43.07 24.83 0.52
N GLU A 729 -41.96 25.53 0.69
CA GLU A 729 -41.36 25.81 1.99
C GLU A 729 -42.28 26.65 2.88
N ARG A 730 -42.89 27.72 2.37
CA ARG A 730 -43.85 28.53 3.13
C ARG A 730 -45.00 27.70 3.69
N ASN A 731 -45.47 26.72 2.91
CA ASN A 731 -46.52 25.81 3.34
C ASN A 731 -46.01 24.77 4.35
N THR A 732 -44.85 24.17 4.08
CA THR A 732 -44.25 23.11 4.91
C THR A 732 -43.82 23.64 6.27
N PHE A 733 -43.24 24.84 6.30
CA PHE A 733 -42.68 25.49 7.49
C PHE A 733 -43.57 26.62 8.04
N ALA A 734 -44.86 26.64 7.68
CA ALA A 734 -45.83 27.62 8.17
C ALA A 734 -45.86 27.72 9.71
N SER A 735 -45.68 26.58 10.39
CA SER A 735 -45.63 26.53 11.87
C SER A 735 -44.42 27.27 12.44
N PHE A 736 -43.26 27.17 11.78
CA PHE A 736 -42.04 27.91 12.14
C PHE A 736 -42.19 29.41 11.88
N LEU A 737 -42.83 29.78 10.76
CA LEU A 737 -43.11 31.17 10.42
C LEU A 737 -44.04 31.83 11.45
N ALA A 738 -45.04 31.10 11.93
CA ALA A 738 -46.02 31.58 12.90
C ALA A 738 -45.50 31.60 14.35
N SER A 739 -44.53 30.74 14.71
CA SER A 739 -44.03 30.64 16.09
C SER A 739 -43.06 31.75 16.47
N ASN A 740 -42.47 32.43 15.49
CA ASN A 740 -41.48 33.49 15.70
C ASN A 740 -42.08 34.88 15.44
N THR A 741 -41.52 35.91 16.09
CA THR A 741 -41.88 37.32 15.85
C THR A 741 -40.76 38.04 15.13
N TRP A 742 -41.03 38.47 13.90
CA TRP A 742 -40.07 39.10 13.00
C TRP A 742 -39.90 40.60 13.28
N GLY A 743 -38.70 41.12 12.99
CA GLY A 743 -38.35 42.51 13.23
C GLY A 743 -36.90 42.84 12.83
N PRO A 744 -36.38 44.02 13.19
CA PRO A 744 -35.04 44.46 12.77
C PRO A 744 -33.91 43.50 13.17
N ASP A 745 -34.02 42.85 14.33
CA ASP A 745 -33.00 41.92 14.84
C ASP A 745 -33.20 40.47 14.35
N LEU A 746 -34.39 40.13 13.86
CA LEU A 746 -34.76 38.83 13.27
C LEU A 746 -35.58 39.10 12.00
N PRO A 747 -34.93 39.30 10.84
CA PRO A 747 -35.62 39.55 9.59
C PRO A 747 -36.63 38.44 9.27
N ASP A 748 -37.73 38.82 8.63
CA ASP A 748 -38.77 37.89 8.19
C ASP A 748 -38.24 36.96 7.09
N PRO A 749 -38.20 35.62 7.28
CA PRO A 749 -37.71 34.68 6.30
C PRO A 749 -38.82 34.15 5.38
N THR A 750 -39.98 34.82 5.26
CA THR A 750 -41.09 34.32 4.41
C THR A 750 -40.70 34.14 2.94
N ASP A 751 -39.75 34.93 2.43
CA ASP A 751 -39.24 34.83 1.06
C ASP A 751 -38.14 33.76 0.90
N ASP A 752 -37.62 33.21 2.01
CA ASP A 752 -36.59 32.16 2.03
C ASP A 752 -36.67 31.38 3.36
N PRO A 753 -37.73 30.58 3.58
CA PRO A 753 -37.93 29.88 4.84
C PRO A 753 -36.80 28.89 5.17
N SER A 754 -36.26 28.18 4.19
CA SER A 754 -35.12 27.26 4.37
C SER A 754 -33.77 27.96 4.49
N GLY A 755 -33.63 29.18 3.98
CA GLY A 755 -32.39 29.96 4.08
C GLY A 755 -31.34 29.55 3.03
N ASP A 756 -31.74 28.82 2.00
CA ASP A 756 -30.90 28.21 0.97
C ASP A 756 -30.97 28.91 -0.39
N ASN A 757 -31.73 30.01 -0.48
CA ASN A 757 -31.72 30.86 -1.66
C ASN A 757 -30.32 31.43 -1.96
N TRP A 758 -29.91 31.29 -3.23
CA TRP A 758 -28.63 31.76 -3.72
C TRP A 758 -28.71 33.21 -4.25
N SER A 759 -27.70 34.03 -3.95
CA SER A 759 -27.56 35.39 -4.45
C SER A 759 -26.15 35.63 -5.00
N TRP A 760 -26.06 36.32 -6.14
CA TRP A 760 -24.78 36.78 -6.70
C TRP A 760 -24.23 38.04 -5.99
N ASN A 761 -25.13 38.86 -5.43
CA ASN A 761 -24.76 40.13 -4.82
C ASN A 761 -24.58 39.94 -3.31
N PHE A 762 -23.32 40.02 -2.86
CA PHE A 762 -22.93 40.02 -1.45
C PHE A 762 -22.00 41.19 -1.13
#